data_AF-A0A507BLT0-F1
#
_entry.id   AF-A0A507BLT0-F1
#
_cell.length_a   1.000
_cell.length_b   1.000
_cell.length_c   1.000
_cell.angle_alpha   90.00
_cell.angle_beta   90.00
_cell.angle_gamma   90.00
#
_symmetry.space_group_name_H-M   'P 1'
#
loop_
_entity.id
_entity.type
_entity.pdbx_description
1 polymer ?
#
loop_
_entity_poly.entity_id
_entity_poly.type
_entity_poly.pdbx_seq_one_letter_code
_entity_poly.pdbx_strand_id
1 'polypeptide(L)'
;MEIRDVSTREEVEAALQRLHNHEASLTRRLETVRSSLAELDCHLGKLDSLRANLGSLVIATRTIANATLSNAASTVAKFSSRIDRLDLEERRVDETLEVVELVAELKACVHGVVGSMGAPQDWDSAARYLSRTAKIPEEIIRGGFSAAVVPSTEVPDPPWDTLQEAKHSLCRLFVREFQRAVRDGDEAKVTRYFKLFPLIGMRDVGLDIYGRHICQAVAERGRKELEGTKSGQVAPLFYSNALTKLFRHIVHIIEIHGPLVEHCYGSGQMVKVIERLQDEADIQGGMILDAWSEAEDINRRLTSIKSYPFSFLLKSFLVENRAVPRTHSPASNDTSQDKDYSPATDAKDVDRLLGEMATMLTAWSHYMQYVASKCKTTSESSEGGHSPIPTILLCSKLYRKTDEILATPFKAMTTFFLRRSIEKSFELNEFPSISLKSPVDTSSPLIITAVDDVVFIVDTIIRRIISTSHIAVATSLIPVISRVLETDFVGIIHHKMSEEAYPRAPTSRGNPPETKIIMFIVLMNSLDAANDYLLRIVNRFFSTSNSPADGSSMRSIPPPDCPLGGAFTDSRDLASVAAALRTLVSSFRSRTTELLASASQALFTHAVKPRLRSAVSDAFRDSNYGTEEEMTGPEDEDEQQEASSVTSRFEQGWEQCMRPLHRVMTSQCYTALLALAAAHLAQALEKRFWNHTKRISELGLIRLERDYSGIIGVVARRDYSARQAFVRVSQMLVIVNLEDDEWEELKHAGERGHSDQGVVWVLDQEERVALRKIVK
;
A
#
# COMPACT_ATOMS: atom_id res chain seq x y z
N MET A 1 -116.75 37.46 -20.15
CA MET A 1 -117.94 38.09 -20.74
C MET A 1 -119.00 37.02 -20.73
N GLU A 2 -119.88 37.04 -19.74
CA GLU A 2 -120.94 36.04 -19.61
C GLU A 2 -122.01 36.31 -20.66
N ILE A 3 -122.49 35.22 -21.26
CA ILE A 3 -123.34 35.18 -22.47
C ILE A 3 -124.66 35.95 -22.29
N ARG A 4 -124.97 36.47 -21.08
CA ARG A 4 -126.20 37.22 -20.77
C ARG A 4 -126.13 38.75 -20.83
N ASP A 5 -124.96 39.39 -20.82
CA ASP A 5 -124.89 40.87 -20.98
C ASP A 5 -124.54 41.33 -22.41
N VAL A 6 -124.45 40.35 -23.32
CA VAL A 6 -124.07 40.54 -24.71
C VAL A 6 -125.29 40.87 -25.56
N SER A 7 -125.45 42.13 -25.93
CA SER A 7 -126.58 42.63 -26.74
C SER A 7 -126.18 42.99 -28.18
N THR A 8 -124.90 42.81 -28.53
CA THR A 8 -124.35 43.13 -29.84
C THR A 8 -123.81 41.88 -30.54
N ARG A 9 -124.04 41.80 -31.86
CA ARG A 9 -123.70 40.63 -32.68
C ARG A 9 -122.20 40.31 -32.68
N GLU A 10 -121.36 41.33 -32.64
CA GLU A 10 -119.90 41.21 -32.65
C GLU A 10 -119.36 40.50 -31.41
N GLU A 11 -120.02 40.67 -30.27
CA GLU A 11 -119.64 40.08 -29.00
C GLU A 11 -119.98 38.57 -28.92
N VAL A 12 -121.06 38.11 -29.59
CA VAL A 12 -121.40 36.68 -29.70
C VAL A 12 -120.38 35.96 -30.59
N GLU A 13 -120.01 36.56 -31.72
CA GLU A 13 -119.01 35.99 -32.63
C GLU A 13 -117.64 35.84 -31.95
N ALA A 14 -117.25 36.80 -31.10
CA ALA A 14 -116.03 36.73 -30.30
C ALA A 14 -116.06 35.60 -29.24
N ALA A 15 -117.21 35.37 -28.58
CA ALA A 15 -117.36 34.29 -27.61
C ALA A 15 -117.30 32.90 -28.29
N LEU A 16 -117.92 32.78 -29.47
CA LEU A 16 -117.93 31.55 -30.26
C LEU A 16 -116.52 31.22 -30.78
N GLN A 17 -115.77 32.22 -31.25
CA GLN A 17 -114.37 32.03 -31.64
C GLN A 17 -113.49 31.58 -30.47
N ARG A 18 -113.69 32.12 -29.25
CA ARG A 18 -112.97 31.64 -28.06
C ARG A 18 -113.28 30.17 -27.74
N LEU A 19 -114.55 29.78 -27.82
CA LEU A 19 -114.98 28.40 -27.57
C LEU A 19 -114.39 27.44 -28.61
N HIS A 20 -114.40 27.82 -29.88
CA HIS A 20 -113.83 27.00 -30.95
C HIS A 20 -112.30 26.88 -30.83
N ASN A 21 -111.61 27.95 -30.44
CA ASN A 21 -110.19 27.90 -30.12
C ASN A 21 -109.89 26.99 -28.92
N HIS A 22 -110.76 26.99 -27.90
CA HIS A 22 -110.62 26.13 -26.73
C HIS A 22 -110.87 24.65 -27.06
N GLU A 23 -111.90 24.35 -27.85
CA GLU A 23 -112.20 23.01 -28.35
C GLU A 23 -111.05 22.47 -29.22
N ALA A 24 -110.53 23.27 -30.14
CA ALA A 24 -109.37 22.90 -30.95
C ALA A 24 -108.12 22.63 -30.09
N SER A 25 -107.93 23.36 -28.99
CA SER A 25 -106.85 23.13 -28.03
C SER A 25 -107.03 21.80 -27.26
N LEU A 26 -108.24 21.52 -26.77
CA LEU A 26 -108.57 20.28 -26.07
C LEU A 26 -108.40 19.05 -26.98
N THR A 27 -108.89 19.12 -28.21
CA THR A 27 -108.76 18.03 -29.19
C THR A 27 -107.29 17.75 -29.52
N ARG A 28 -106.46 18.79 -29.66
CA ARG A 28 -105.00 18.60 -29.81
C ARG A 28 -104.37 17.92 -28.60
N ARG A 29 -104.77 18.28 -27.38
CA ARG A 29 -104.26 17.65 -26.14
C ARG A 29 -104.72 16.20 -25.98
N LEU A 30 -105.94 15.88 -26.38
CA LEU A 30 -106.43 14.50 -26.36
C LEU A 30 -105.70 13.64 -27.38
N GLU A 31 -105.43 14.17 -28.57
CA GLU A 31 -104.71 13.43 -29.60
C GLU A 31 -103.25 13.17 -29.21
N THR A 32 -102.58 14.11 -28.52
CA THR A 32 -101.23 13.87 -27.99
C THR A 32 -101.21 12.83 -26.87
N VAL A 33 -102.22 12.80 -25.99
CA VAL A 33 -102.32 11.76 -24.97
C VAL A 33 -102.62 10.40 -25.60
N ARG A 34 -103.50 10.36 -26.61
CA ARG A 34 -103.83 9.13 -27.33
C ARG A 34 -102.64 8.56 -28.10
N SER A 35 -101.84 9.42 -28.74
CA SER A 35 -100.60 8.99 -29.38
C SER A 35 -99.60 8.45 -28.37
N SER A 36 -99.51 9.05 -27.17
CA SER A 36 -98.62 8.56 -26.12
C SER A 36 -99.03 7.18 -25.57
N LEU A 37 -100.33 6.87 -25.51
CA LEU A 37 -100.81 5.54 -25.12
C LEU A 37 -100.49 4.49 -26.20
N ALA A 38 -100.69 4.83 -27.48
CA ALA A 38 -100.33 3.94 -28.59
C ALA A 38 -98.80 3.69 -28.65
N GLU A 39 -98.00 4.70 -28.31
CA GLU A 39 -96.55 4.57 -28.20
C GLU A 39 -96.14 3.67 -27.02
N LEU A 40 -96.79 3.81 -25.86
CA LEU A 40 -96.55 2.96 -24.68
C LEU A 40 -96.88 1.48 -24.96
N ASP A 41 -98.02 1.19 -25.60
CA ASP A 41 -98.41 -0.18 -25.97
C ASP A 41 -97.42 -0.80 -26.97
N CYS A 42 -96.88 0.00 -27.91
CA CYS A 42 -95.81 -0.45 -28.80
C CYS A 42 -94.53 -0.78 -28.03
N HIS A 43 -94.16 0.03 -27.03
CA HIS A 43 -93.01 -0.24 -26.17
C HIS A 43 -93.20 -1.48 -25.29
N LEU A 44 -94.40 -1.70 -24.73
CA LEU A 44 -94.71 -2.90 -23.94
C LEU A 44 -94.70 -4.15 -24.82
N GLY A 45 -95.27 -4.11 -26.03
CA GLY A 45 -95.20 -5.21 -26.98
C GLY A 45 -93.76 -5.54 -27.39
N LYS A 46 -92.91 -4.52 -27.60
CA LYS A 46 -91.47 -4.73 -27.82
C LYS A 46 -90.81 -5.39 -26.61
N LEU A 47 -91.11 -4.94 -25.39
CA LEU A 47 -90.59 -5.53 -24.15
C LEU A 47 -91.00 -6.99 -23.97
N ASP A 48 -92.25 -7.34 -24.25
CA ASP A 48 -92.72 -8.72 -24.19
C ASP A 48 -92.07 -9.59 -25.26
N SER A 49 -91.87 -9.06 -26.47
CA SER A 49 -91.11 -9.75 -27.53
C SER A 49 -89.65 -10.01 -27.11
N LEU A 50 -89.01 -9.02 -26.47
CA LEU A 50 -87.66 -9.16 -25.95
C LEU A 50 -87.62 -10.17 -24.80
N ARG A 51 -88.61 -10.16 -23.90
CA ARG A 51 -88.71 -11.14 -22.81
C ARG A 51 -88.87 -12.56 -23.34
N ALA A 52 -89.71 -12.76 -24.35
CA ALA A 52 -89.90 -14.06 -24.99
C ALA A 52 -88.61 -14.54 -25.68
N ASN A 53 -87.96 -13.65 -26.43
CA ASN A 53 -86.68 -13.94 -27.09
C ASN A 53 -85.56 -14.23 -26.08
N LEU A 54 -85.51 -13.51 -24.97
CA LEU A 54 -84.51 -13.73 -23.93
C LEU A 54 -84.79 -15.05 -23.19
N GLY A 55 -86.06 -15.38 -22.96
CA GLY A 55 -86.47 -16.68 -22.44
C GLY A 55 -86.06 -17.85 -23.35
N SER A 56 -86.29 -17.74 -24.66
CA SER A 56 -85.89 -18.77 -25.63
C SER A 56 -84.37 -18.88 -25.75
N LEU A 57 -83.65 -17.75 -25.75
CA LEU A 57 -82.18 -17.73 -25.74
C LEU A 57 -81.61 -18.38 -24.48
N VAL A 58 -82.17 -18.11 -23.29
CA VAL A 58 -81.76 -18.73 -22.02
C VAL A 58 -81.98 -20.25 -22.03
N ILE A 59 -83.11 -20.70 -22.57
CA ILE A 59 -83.39 -22.14 -22.73
C ILE A 59 -82.38 -22.74 -23.71
N ALA A 60 -82.13 -22.12 -24.87
CA ALA A 60 -81.15 -22.57 -25.84
C ALA A 60 -79.73 -22.59 -25.28
N THR A 61 -79.33 -21.61 -24.45
CA THR A 61 -78.01 -21.63 -23.79
C THR A 61 -77.93 -22.74 -22.76
N ARG A 62 -78.99 -22.98 -21.97
CA ARG A 62 -79.01 -24.09 -21.00
C ARG A 62 -78.98 -25.45 -21.68
N THR A 63 -79.67 -25.62 -22.80
CA THR A 63 -79.63 -26.88 -23.56
C THR A 63 -78.25 -27.10 -24.18
N ILE A 64 -77.61 -26.08 -24.75
CA ILE A 64 -76.22 -26.20 -25.23
C ILE A 64 -75.28 -26.52 -24.07
N ALA A 65 -75.35 -25.77 -22.95
CA ALA A 65 -74.48 -26.00 -21.80
C ALA A 65 -74.63 -27.43 -21.22
N ASN A 66 -75.86 -27.90 -21.02
CA ASN A 66 -76.10 -29.19 -20.37
C ASN A 66 -76.05 -30.38 -21.34
N ALA A 67 -76.58 -30.25 -22.56
CA ALA A 67 -76.70 -31.38 -23.47
C ALA A 67 -75.48 -31.55 -24.38
N THR A 68 -74.82 -30.46 -24.80
CA THR A 68 -73.67 -30.56 -25.70
C THR A 68 -72.36 -30.33 -24.95
N LEU A 69 -72.24 -29.24 -24.19
CA LEU A 69 -70.98 -28.89 -23.53
C LEU A 69 -70.66 -29.81 -22.35
N SER A 70 -71.61 -30.12 -21.46
CA SER A 70 -71.37 -31.05 -20.34
C SER A 70 -71.07 -32.47 -20.84
N ASN A 71 -71.78 -32.93 -21.87
CA ASN A 71 -71.52 -34.25 -22.46
C ASN A 71 -70.15 -34.27 -23.15
N ALA A 72 -69.83 -33.25 -23.96
CA ALA A 72 -68.52 -33.11 -24.58
C ALA A 72 -67.40 -33.03 -23.54
N ALA A 73 -67.56 -32.22 -22.49
CA ALA A 73 -66.62 -32.10 -21.39
C ALA A 73 -66.43 -33.45 -20.65
N SER A 74 -67.51 -34.19 -20.42
CA SER A 74 -67.41 -35.52 -19.81
C SER A 74 -66.70 -36.55 -20.71
N THR A 75 -66.90 -36.48 -22.03
CA THR A 75 -66.18 -37.33 -22.98
C THR A 75 -64.71 -36.94 -23.07
N VAL A 76 -64.41 -35.64 -23.14
CA VAL A 76 -63.03 -35.12 -23.14
C VAL A 76 -62.32 -35.47 -21.84
N ALA A 77 -62.98 -35.37 -20.68
CA ALA A 77 -62.41 -35.81 -19.40
C ALA A 77 -62.10 -37.31 -19.38
N LYS A 78 -63.00 -38.14 -19.95
CA LYS A 78 -62.73 -39.59 -20.10
C LYS A 78 -61.59 -39.86 -21.08
N PHE A 79 -61.51 -39.14 -22.19
CA PHE A 79 -60.40 -39.25 -23.15
C PHE A 79 -59.07 -38.79 -22.53
N SER A 80 -59.05 -37.64 -21.85
CA SER A 80 -57.89 -37.14 -21.09
C SER A 80 -57.44 -38.18 -20.08
N SER A 81 -58.34 -38.70 -19.23
CA SER A 81 -57.97 -39.72 -18.23
C SER A 81 -57.47 -41.04 -18.83
N ARG A 82 -57.89 -41.39 -20.06
CA ARG A 82 -57.39 -42.56 -20.79
C ARG A 82 -56.04 -42.29 -21.44
N ILE A 83 -55.84 -41.09 -21.96
CA ILE A 83 -54.55 -40.62 -22.49
C ILE A 83 -53.55 -40.52 -21.34
N ASP A 84 -53.89 -39.87 -20.22
CA ASP A 84 -53.03 -39.80 -19.02
C ASP A 84 -52.62 -41.20 -18.51
N ARG A 85 -53.54 -42.17 -18.59
CA ARG A 85 -53.25 -43.57 -18.25
C ARG A 85 -52.32 -44.24 -19.27
N LEU A 86 -52.55 -44.00 -20.56
CA LEU A 86 -51.71 -44.53 -21.62
C LEU A 86 -50.31 -43.91 -21.57
N ASP A 87 -50.19 -42.59 -21.39
CA ASP A 87 -48.93 -41.87 -21.23
C ASP A 87 -48.16 -42.37 -20.00
N LEU A 88 -48.86 -42.68 -18.91
CA LEU A 88 -48.26 -43.28 -17.72
C LEU A 88 -47.80 -44.73 -17.98
N GLU A 89 -48.57 -45.50 -18.75
CA GLU A 89 -48.17 -46.85 -19.18
C GLU A 89 -46.95 -46.80 -20.11
N GLU A 90 -46.93 -45.90 -21.11
CA GLU A 90 -45.80 -45.65 -22.01
C GLU A 90 -44.56 -45.24 -21.23
N ARG A 91 -44.68 -44.24 -20.36
CA ARG A 91 -43.57 -43.79 -19.50
C ARG A 91 -43.03 -44.92 -18.63
N ARG A 92 -43.90 -45.76 -18.04
CA ARG A 92 -43.45 -46.92 -17.25
C ARG A 92 -42.75 -47.96 -18.11
N VAL A 93 -43.24 -48.21 -19.33
CA VAL A 93 -42.58 -49.11 -20.27
C VAL A 93 -41.21 -48.58 -20.64
N ASP A 94 -41.08 -47.29 -20.94
CA ASP A 94 -39.81 -46.64 -21.25
C ASP A 94 -38.83 -46.70 -20.07
N GLU A 95 -39.29 -46.37 -18.85
CA GLU A 95 -38.48 -46.50 -17.62
C GLU A 95 -38.02 -47.95 -17.39
N THR A 96 -38.87 -48.96 -17.66
CA THR A 96 -38.47 -50.37 -17.55
C THR A 96 -37.52 -50.81 -18.66
N LEU A 97 -37.69 -50.30 -19.88
CA LEU A 97 -36.81 -50.58 -21.00
C LEU A 97 -35.40 -50.05 -20.72
N GLU A 98 -35.30 -48.83 -20.21
CA GLU A 98 -34.04 -48.23 -19.78
C GLU A 98 -33.33 -49.09 -18.73
N VAL A 99 -34.04 -49.58 -17.70
CA VAL A 99 -33.46 -50.48 -16.70
C VAL A 99 -32.98 -51.79 -17.32
N VAL A 100 -33.73 -52.37 -18.26
CA VAL A 100 -33.33 -53.62 -18.95
C VAL A 100 -32.10 -53.40 -19.82
N GLU A 101 -32.02 -52.29 -20.54
CA GLU A 101 -30.85 -51.90 -21.34
C GLU A 101 -29.61 -51.72 -20.46
N LEU A 102 -29.74 -51.03 -19.33
CA LEU A 102 -28.67 -50.86 -18.35
C LEU A 102 -28.22 -52.18 -17.72
N VAL A 103 -29.14 -53.12 -17.46
CA VAL A 103 -28.81 -54.46 -16.94
C VAL A 103 -28.17 -55.34 -18.01
N ALA A 104 -28.58 -55.21 -19.28
CA ALA A 104 -27.92 -55.87 -20.40
C ALA A 104 -26.49 -55.35 -20.60
N GLU A 105 -26.29 -54.03 -20.48
CA GLU A 105 -24.95 -53.43 -20.50
C GLU A 105 -24.11 -53.87 -19.28
N LEU A 106 -24.70 -53.92 -18.09
CA LEU A 106 -24.04 -54.43 -16.88
C LEU A 106 -23.59 -55.88 -17.08
N LYS A 107 -24.45 -56.73 -17.65
CA LYS A 107 -24.12 -58.11 -17.98
C LYS A 107 -22.94 -58.19 -18.94
N ALA A 108 -22.97 -57.43 -20.03
CA ALA A 108 -21.87 -57.38 -20.98
C ALA A 108 -20.56 -56.91 -20.34
N CYS A 109 -20.62 -55.92 -19.44
CA CYS A 109 -19.45 -55.40 -18.76
C CYS A 109 -18.88 -56.39 -17.72
N VAL A 110 -19.71 -57.06 -16.91
CA VAL A 110 -19.25 -58.06 -15.93
C VAL A 110 -18.55 -59.23 -16.64
N HIS A 111 -19.15 -59.75 -17.71
CA HIS A 111 -18.53 -60.81 -18.52
C HIS A 111 -17.26 -60.31 -19.21
N GLY A 112 -17.26 -59.07 -19.70
CA GLY A 112 -16.09 -58.43 -20.31
C GLY A 112 -14.91 -58.27 -19.34
N VAL A 113 -15.18 -57.88 -18.08
CA VAL A 113 -14.17 -57.75 -17.01
C VAL A 113 -13.56 -59.11 -16.69
N VAL A 114 -14.37 -60.12 -16.38
CA VAL A 114 -13.88 -61.46 -16.02
C VAL A 114 -13.16 -62.12 -17.20
N GLY A 115 -13.69 -61.97 -18.41
CA GLY A 115 -13.08 -62.49 -19.63
C GLY A 115 -11.72 -61.85 -19.95
N SER A 116 -11.60 -60.53 -19.76
CA SER A 116 -10.34 -59.79 -19.98
C SER A 116 -9.30 -60.05 -18.89
N MET A 117 -9.74 -60.30 -17.65
CA MET A 117 -8.86 -60.68 -16.53
C MET A 117 -8.38 -62.14 -16.58
N GLY A 118 -9.05 -63.01 -17.35
CA GLY A 118 -8.72 -64.42 -17.50
C GLY A 118 -7.49 -64.68 -18.38
N ALA A 119 -7.62 -65.53 -19.38
CA ALA A 119 -6.52 -65.96 -20.26
C ALA A 119 -5.78 -64.83 -21.02
N PRO A 120 -6.45 -63.78 -21.56
CA PRO A 120 -5.77 -62.76 -22.36
C PRO A 120 -4.99 -61.73 -21.54
N GLN A 121 -5.26 -61.60 -20.23
CA GLN A 121 -4.64 -60.62 -19.33
C GLN A 121 -4.63 -59.19 -19.89
N ASP A 122 -5.70 -58.80 -20.59
CA ASP A 122 -5.83 -57.47 -21.19
C ASP A 122 -6.43 -56.49 -20.17
N TRP A 123 -5.53 -55.86 -19.41
CA TRP A 123 -5.86 -54.95 -18.33
C TRP A 123 -6.54 -53.66 -18.79
N ASP A 124 -6.24 -53.17 -20.01
CA ASP A 124 -6.83 -51.94 -20.53
C ASP A 124 -8.31 -52.15 -20.86
N SER A 125 -8.63 -53.28 -21.48
CA SER A 125 -10.01 -53.64 -21.79
C SER A 125 -10.82 -53.88 -20.51
N ALA A 126 -10.26 -54.58 -19.52
CA ALA A 126 -10.89 -54.76 -18.21
C ALA A 126 -11.19 -53.41 -17.51
N ALA A 127 -10.24 -52.47 -17.53
CA ALA A 127 -10.44 -51.14 -16.94
C ALA A 127 -11.50 -50.31 -17.69
N ARG A 128 -11.62 -50.45 -19.02
CA ARG A 128 -12.69 -49.80 -19.81
C ARG A 128 -14.07 -50.35 -19.48
N TYR A 129 -14.19 -51.67 -19.32
CA TYR A 129 -15.46 -52.28 -18.89
C TYR A 129 -15.84 -51.81 -17.48
N LEU A 130 -14.88 -51.73 -16.55
CA LEU A 130 -15.12 -51.16 -15.22
C LEU A 130 -15.54 -49.67 -15.29
N SER A 131 -14.90 -48.88 -16.14
CA SER A 131 -15.29 -47.47 -16.33
C SER A 131 -16.72 -47.32 -16.86
N ARG A 132 -17.17 -48.24 -17.72
CA ARG A 132 -18.57 -48.29 -18.18
C ARG A 132 -19.50 -48.67 -17.05
N THR A 133 -19.16 -49.67 -16.24
CA THR A 133 -19.98 -50.04 -15.06
C THR A 133 -20.12 -48.90 -14.06
N ALA A 134 -19.10 -48.04 -13.92
CA ALA A 134 -19.16 -46.89 -13.02
C ALA A 134 -20.18 -45.81 -13.45
N LYS A 135 -20.66 -45.85 -14.70
CA LYS A 135 -21.73 -44.95 -15.19
C LYS A 135 -23.13 -45.49 -14.89
N ILE A 136 -23.26 -46.76 -14.51
CA ILE A 136 -24.53 -47.40 -14.22
C ILE A 136 -24.91 -47.07 -12.76
N PRO A 137 -26.16 -46.65 -12.48
CA PRO A 137 -26.62 -46.37 -11.13
C PRO A 137 -26.43 -47.55 -10.16
N GLU A 138 -25.95 -47.27 -8.95
CA GLU A 138 -25.71 -48.31 -7.93
C GLU A 138 -26.98 -49.08 -7.54
N GLU A 139 -28.14 -48.42 -7.62
CA GLU A 139 -29.46 -49.01 -7.36
C GLU A 139 -29.76 -50.19 -8.32
N ILE A 140 -29.29 -50.10 -9.56
CA ILE A 140 -29.48 -51.13 -10.58
C ILE A 140 -28.46 -52.27 -10.40
N ILE A 141 -27.21 -51.93 -10.04
CA ILE A 141 -26.15 -52.93 -9.81
C ILE A 141 -26.46 -53.81 -8.59
N ARG A 142 -27.07 -53.24 -7.55
CA ARG A 142 -27.50 -53.95 -6.34
C ARG A 142 -28.93 -54.46 -6.38
N GLY A 143 -29.67 -54.17 -7.46
CA GLY A 143 -31.07 -54.54 -7.61
C GLY A 143 -31.28 -56.06 -7.66
N GLY A 144 -32.43 -56.53 -7.18
CA GLY A 144 -32.77 -57.96 -7.20
C GLY A 144 -32.85 -58.56 -8.61
N PHE A 145 -33.17 -57.74 -9.61
CA PHE A 145 -33.24 -58.18 -11.01
C PHE A 145 -31.86 -58.43 -11.62
N SER A 146 -30.87 -57.57 -11.35
CA SER A 146 -29.50 -57.79 -11.83
C SER A 146 -28.83 -58.98 -11.13
N ALA A 147 -29.10 -59.17 -9.83
CA ALA A 147 -28.63 -60.34 -9.08
C ALA A 147 -29.16 -61.68 -9.61
N ALA A 148 -30.30 -61.69 -10.32
CA ALA A 148 -30.88 -62.90 -10.90
C ALA A 148 -30.49 -63.13 -12.37
N VAL A 149 -30.36 -62.06 -13.18
CA VAL A 149 -30.22 -62.15 -14.64
C VAL A 149 -28.77 -62.13 -15.12
N VAL A 150 -27.89 -61.47 -14.36
CA VAL A 150 -26.49 -61.27 -14.75
C VAL A 150 -25.61 -62.49 -14.45
N PRO A 151 -25.73 -63.20 -13.30
CA PRO A 151 -24.90 -64.39 -13.04
C PRO A 151 -25.03 -65.45 -14.13
N SER A 152 -23.93 -66.12 -14.43
CA SER A 152 -23.82 -67.15 -15.46
C SER A 152 -23.04 -68.35 -14.95
N THR A 153 -22.98 -69.43 -15.72
CA THR A 153 -22.21 -70.63 -15.34
C THR A 153 -20.71 -70.36 -15.13
N GLU A 154 -20.19 -69.26 -15.70
CA GLU A 154 -18.80 -68.84 -15.58
C GLU A 154 -18.58 -67.82 -14.44
N VAL A 155 -19.61 -67.08 -14.04
CA VAL A 155 -19.59 -66.07 -12.96
C VAL A 155 -20.81 -66.28 -12.05
N PRO A 156 -20.67 -67.10 -10.98
CA PRO A 156 -21.80 -67.46 -10.11
C PRO A 156 -22.15 -66.39 -9.07
N ASP A 157 -21.19 -65.54 -8.72
CA ASP A 157 -21.35 -64.50 -7.70
C ASP A 157 -22.19 -63.32 -8.19
N PRO A 158 -22.85 -62.58 -7.29
CA PRO A 158 -23.64 -61.43 -7.69
C PRO A 158 -22.74 -60.35 -8.36
N PRO A 159 -23.32 -59.52 -9.26
CA PRO A 159 -22.56 -58.57 -10.05
C PRO A 159 -21.74 -57.58 -9.21
N TRP A 160 -22.30 -57.13 -8.09
CA TRP A 160 -21.65 -56.18 -7.19
C TRP A 160 -20.35 -56.74 -6.59
N ASP A 161 -20.39 -57.95 -6.04
CA ASP A 161 -19.25 -58.58 -5.38
C ASP A 161 -18.16 -58.92 -6.40
N THR A 162 -18.57 -59.40 -7.59
CA THR A 162 -17.65 -59.67 -8.70
C THR A 162 -16.92 -58.40 -9.16
N LEU A 163 -17.62 -57.28 -9.30
CA LEU A 163 -17.03 -56.00 -9.72
C LEU A 163 -16.13 -55.40 -8.63
N GLN A 164 -16.49 -55.54 -7.36
CA GLN A 164 -15.65 -55.10 -6.23
C GLN A 164 -14.35 -55.91 -6.16
N GLU A 165 -14.43 -57.24 -6.24
CA GLU A 165 -13.25 -58.11 -6.22
C GLU A 165 -12.35 -57.84 -7.43
N ALA A 166 -12.93 -57.70 -8.62
CA ALA A 166 -12.19 -57.31 -9.82
C ALA A 166 -11.49 -55.95 -9.67
N LYS A 167 -12.18 -54.95 -9.09
CA LYS A 167 -11.62 -53.62 -8.80
C LYS A 167 -10.45 -53.70 -7.82
N HIS A 168 -10.58 -54.45 -6.73
CA HIS A 168 -9.51 -54.63 -5.75
C HIS A 168 -8.31 -55.40 -6.31
N SER A 169 -8.57 -56.48 -7.04
CA SER A 169 -7.53 -57.30 -7.67
C SER A 169 -6.76 -56.54 -8.75
N LEU A 170 -7.44 -55.81 -9.64
CA LEU A 170 -6.79 -54.95 -10.64
C LEU A 170 -6.03 -53.80 -9.98
N CYS A 171 -6.56 -53.19 -8.92
CA CYS A 171 -5.85 -52.16 -8.17
C CYS A 171 -4.50 -52.67 -7.64
N ARG A 172 -4.49 -53.82 -6.94
CA ARG A 172 -3.25 -54.44 -6.43
C ARG A 172 -2.27 -54.76 -7.55
N LEU A 173 -2.77 -55.27 -8.67
CA LEU A 173 -1.94 -55.59 -9.84
C LEU A 173 -1.33 -54.32 -10.44
N PHE A 174 -2.11 -53.25 -10.61
CA PHE A 174 -1.63 -51.98 -11.15
C PHE A 174 -0.60 -51.34 -10.24
N VAL A 175 -0.77 -51.39 -8.90
CA VAL A 175 0.26 -50.92 -7.97
C VAL A 175 1.58 -51.68 -8.19
N ARG A 176 1.51 -53.01 -8.29
CA ARG A 176 2.70 -53.86 -8.46
C ARG A 176 3.40 -53.62 -9.78
N GLU A 177 2.66 -53.60 -10.89
CA GLU A 177 3.21 -53.38 -12.22
C GLU A 177 3.70 -51.94 -12.41
N PHE A 178 3.02 -50.95 -11.80
CA PHE A 178 3.50 -49.57 -11.76
C PHE A 178 4.84 -49.47 -11.04
N GLN A 179 4.97 -50.05 -9.85
CA GLN A 179 6.24 -50.05 -9.10
C GLN A 179 7.35 -50.80 -9.85
N ARG A 180 7.01 -51.86 -10.59
CA ARG A 180 7.97 -52.56 -11.44
C ARG A 180 8.44 -51.67 -12.60
N ALA A 181 7.52 -51.01 -13.30
CA ALA A 181 7.84 -50.08 -14.37
C ALA A 181 8.73 -48.92 -13.91
N VAL A 182 8.49 -48.41 -12.69
CA VAL A 182 9.34 -47.40 -12.05
C VAL A 182 10.77 -47.92 -11.82
N ARG A 183 10.92 -49.15 -11.29
CA ARG A 183 12.26 -49.74 -11.08
C ARG A 183 13.01 -50.00 -12.38
N ASP A 184 12.27 -50.35 -13.44
CA ASP A 184 12.83 -50.62 -14.76
C ASP A 184 13.10 -49.33 -15.57
N GLY A 185 12.66 -48.16 -15.07
CA GLY A 185 12.83 -46.86 -15.72
C GLY A 185 11.97 -46.63 -16.97
N ASP A 186 10.88 -47.39 -17.15
CA ASP A 186 10.02 -47.34 -18.34
C ASP A 186 8.89 -46.32 -18.17
N GLU A 187 9.16 -45.06 -18.55
CA GLU A 187 8.19 -43.95 -18.46
C GLU A 187 6.88 -44.19 -19.23
N ALA A 188 6.95 -44.95 -20.34
CA ALA A 188 5.78 -45.25 -21.15
C ALA A 188 4.82 -46.19 -20.40
N LYS A 189 5.35 -47.23 -19.74
CA LYS A 189 4.55 -48.13 -18.90
C LYS A 189 4.04 -47.43 -17.64
N VAL A 190 4.84 -46.58 -17.00
CA VAL A 190 4.42 -45.76 -15.84
C VAL A 190 3.21 -44.90 -16.23
N THR A 191 3.29 -44.22 -17.37
CA THR A 191 2.20 -43.37 -17.87
C THR A 191 0.96 -44.19 -18.25
N ARG A 192 1.14 -45.38 -18.84
CA ARG A 192 0.02 -46.29 -19.16
C ARG A 192 -0.73 -46.69 -17.90
N TYR A 193 -0.06 -47.25 -16.90
CA TYR A 193 -0.72 -47.67 -15.65
C TYR A 193 -1.30 -46.48 -14.87
N PHE A 194 -0.65 -45.31 -14.91
CA PHE A 194 -1.18 -44.09 -14.30
C PHE A 194 -2.54 -43.67 -14.89
N LYS A 195 -2.77 -43.85 -16.19
CA LYS A 195 -4.04 -43.58 -16.87
C LYS A 195 -5.14 -44.60 -16.54
N LEU A 196 -4.80 -45.78 -16.04
CA LEU A 196 -5.76 -46.85 -15.76
C LEU A 196 -6.43 -46.72 -14.38
N PHE A 197 -5.76 -46.12 -13.38
CA PHE A 197 -6.34 -45.94 -12.03
C PHE A 197 -7.64 -45.10 -12.01
N PRO A 198 -7.77 -43.99 -12.78
CA PRO A 198 -9.03 -43.25 -12.87
C PRO A 198 -10.18 -44.09 -13.44
N LEU A 199 -9.90 -44.95 -14.42
CA LEU A 199 -10.91 -45.79 -15.09
C LEU A 199 -11.53 -46.81 -14.13
N ILE A 200 -10.78 -47.25 -13.12
CA ILE A 200 -11.25 -48.19 -12.08
C ILE A 200 -11.92 -47.44 -10.90
N GLY A 201 -11.92 -46.11 -10.92
CA GLY A 201 -12.46 -45.31 -9.81
C GLY A 201 -11.61 -45.42 -8.54
N MET A 202 -10.30 -45.63 -8.69
CA MET A 202 -9.30 -45.64 -7.59
C MET A 202 -8.32 -44.47 -7.74
N ARG A 203 -8.88 -43.25 -7.87
CA ARG A 203 -8.12 -42.03 -8.19
C ARG A 203 -7.12 -41.66 -7.09
N ASP A 204 -7.52 -41.73 -5.83
CA ASP A 204 -6.64 -41.32 -4.71
C ASP A 204 -5.43 -42.25 -4.55
N VAL A 205 -5.60 -43.56 -4.77
CA VAL A 205 -4.50 -44.54 -4.72
C VAL A 205 -3.52 -44.31 -5.87
N GLY A 206 -4.03 -44.03 -7.08
CA GLY A 206 -3.19 -43.70 -8.24
C GLY A 206 -2.36 -42.44 -8.02
N LEU A 207 -2.97 -41.37 -7.49
CA LEU A 207 -2.28 -40.13 -7.14
C LEU A 207 -1.26 -40.30 -6.01
N ASP A 208 -1.56 -41.12 -5.00
CA ASP A 208 -0.64 -41.43 -3.90
C ASP A 208 0.64 -42.13 -4.40
N ILE A 209 0.49 -43.17 -5.23
CA ILE A 209 1.63 -43.93 -5.77
C ILE A 209 2.44 -43.05 -6.74
N TYR A 210 1.76 -42.29 -7.59
CA TYR A 210 2.41 -41.39 -8.52
C TYR A 210 3.15 -40.25 -7.81
N GLY A 211 2.51 -39.65 -6.80
CA GLY A 211 3.14 -38.67 -5.92
C GLY A 211 4.39 -39.23 -5.25
N ARG A 212 4.34 -40.45 -4.71
CA ARG A 212 5.51 -41.13 -4.13
C ARG A 212 6.65 -41.33 -5.14
N HIS A 213 6.33 -41.72 -6.37
CA HIS A 213 7.33 -41.86 -7.44
C HIS A 213 8.02 -40.53 -7.75
N ILE A 214 7.25 -39.45 -7.91
CA ILE A 214 7.81 -38.12 -8.18
C ILE A 214 8.64 -37.63 -6.98
N CYS A 215 8.15 -37.84 -5.75
CA CYS A 215 8.91 -37.49 -4.54
C CYS A 215 10.23 -38.25 -4.47
N GLN A 216 10.26 -39.53 -4.84
CA GLN A 216 11.51 -40.30 -4.92
C GLN A 216 12.49 -39.69 -5.94
N ALA A 217 12.02 -39.27 -7.11
CA ALA A 217 12.86 -38.60 -8.11
C ALA A 217 13.46 -37.28 -7.57
N VAL A 218 12.65 -36.48 -6.85
CA VAL A 218 13.12 -35.27 -6.16
C VAL A 218 14.16 -35.62 -5.09
N ALA A 219 13.90 -36.64 -4.28
CA ALA A 219 14.79 -37.10 -3.20
C ALA A 219 16.15 -37.59 -3.72
N GLU A 220 16.16 -38.31 -4.84
CA GLU A 220 17.39 -38.80 -5.48
C GLU A 220 18.20 -37.65 -6.07
N ARG A 221 17.54 -36.67 -6.71
CA ARG A 221 18.24 -35.49 -7.24
C ARG A 221 18.77 -34.60 -6.12
N GLY A 222 17.98 -34.35 -5.07
CA GLY A 222 18.38 -33.57 -3.91
C GLY A 222 19.60 -34.17 -3.20
N ARG A 223 19.60 -35.49 -2.99
CA ARG A 223 20.74 -36.21 -2.42
C ARG A 223 21.99 -36.13 -3.29
N LYS A 224 21.88 -36.32 -4.62
CA LYS A 224 23.02 -36.19 -5.54
C LYS A 224 23.66 -34.81 -5.50
N GLU A 225 22.86 -33.75 -5.40
CA GLU A 225 23.37 -32.39 -5.27
C GLU A 225 24.08 -32.16 -3.94
N LEU A 226 23.59 -32.74 -2.83
CA LEU A 226 24.23 -32.67 -1.52
C LEU A 226 25.49 -33.56 -1.42
N GLU A 227 25.58 -34.64 -2.18
CA GLU A 227 26.80 -35.48 -2.24
C GLU A 227 28.00 -34.76 -2.86
N GLY A 228 27.78 -33.70 -3.63
CA GLY A 228 28.84 -32.84 -4.18
C GLY A 228 29.75 -32.24 -3.10
N THR A 229 29.28 -32.10 -1.87
CA THR A 229 30.04 -31.57 -0.71
C THR A 229 31.15 -32.52 -0.25
N LYS A 230 31.08 -33.83 -0.58
CA LYS A 230 32.08 -34.83 -0.20
C LYS A 230 33.40 -34.73 -0.99
N SER A 231 33.45 -33.88 -2.02
CA SER A 231 34.63 -33.69 -2.88
C SER A 231 35.71 -32.75 -2.30
N GLY A 232 35.53 -32.24 -1.08
CA GLY A 232 36.55 -31.49 -0.34
C GLY A 232 36.73 -30.01 -0.73
N GLN A 233 36.15 -29.57 -1.86
CA GLN A 233 36.04 -28.16 -2.23
C GLN A 233 34.57 -27.74 -2.34
N VAL A 234 34.06 -27.11 -1.28
CA VAL A 234 32.73 -26.49 -1.31
C VAL A 234 32.84 -25.20 -2.12
N ALA A 235 32.18 -25.16 -3.28
CA ALA A 235 32.12 -23.96 -4.10
C ALA A 235 31.49 -22.79 -3.32
N PRO A 236 31.85 -21.52 -3.61
CA PRO A 236 31.16 -20.39 -3.03
C PRO A 236 29.67 -20.45 -3.35
N LEU A 237 28.80 -20.15 -2.38
CA LEU A 237 27.34 -20.19 -2.52
C LEU A 237 26.81 -21.59 -2.88
N PHE A 238 27.50 -22.65 -2.46
CA PHE A 238 27.10 -24.03 -2.75
C PHE A 238 25.69 -24.34 -2.22
N TYR A 239 25.42 -24.04 -0.94
CA TYR A 239 24.15 -24.38 -0.30
C TYR A 239 22.99 -23.57 -0.86
N SER A 240 23.19 -22.27 -1.12
CA SER A 240 22.19 -21.44 -1.79
C SER A 240 21.87 -21.93 -3.21
N ASN A 241 22.90 -22.37 -3.95
CA ASN A 241 22.70 -22.96 -5.27
C ASN A 241 21.98 -24.31 -5.21
N ALA A 242 22.32 -25.17 -4.24
CA ALA A 242 21.66 -26.45 -4.02
C ALA A 242 20.17 -26.26 -3.70
N LEU A 243 19.84 -25.33 -2.79
CA LEU A 243 18.47 -25.00 -2.42
C LEU A 243 17.68 -24.44 -3.62
N THR A 244 18.29 -23.52 -4.38
CA THR A 244 17.67 -22.96 -5.59
C THR A 244 17.41 -24.02 -6.65
N LYS A 245 18.36 -24.94 -6.87
CA LYS A 245 18.20 -26.05 -7.81
C LYS A 245 17.09 -27.01 -7.38
N LEU A 246 16.98 -27.32 -6.08
CA LEU A 246 15.90 -28.15 -5.53
C LEU A 246 14.53 -27.54 -5.84
N PHE A 247 14.32 -26.26 -5.49
CA PHE A 247 13.04 -25.59 -5.76
C PHE A 247 12.74 -25.50 -7.26
N ARG A 248 13.74 -25.17 -8.09
CA ARG A 248 13.57 -25.14 -9.55
C ARG A 248 13.18 -26.52 -10.10
N HIS A 249 13.75 -27.59 -9.55
CA HIS A 249 13.39 -28.94 -9.96
C HIS A 249 11.95 -29.28 -9.61
N ILE A 250 11.48 -28.93 -8.41
CA ILE A 250 10.09 -29.13 -7.99
C ILE A 250 9.15 -28.34 -8.89
N VAL A 251 9.46 -27.07 -9.16
CA VAL A 251 8.70 -26.22 -10.10
C VAL A 251 8.61 -26.87 -11.47
N HIS A 252 9.73 -27.34 -12.02
CA HIS A 252 9.77 -28.00 -13.32
C HIS A 252 8.94 -29.29 -13.37
N ILE A 253 8.95 -30.08 -12.29
CA ILE A 253 8.11 -31.27 -12.14
C ILE A 253 6.62 -30.88 -12.17
N ILE A 254 6.24 -29.82 -11.46
CA ILE A 254 4.86 -29.33 -11.46
C ILE A 254 4.43 -28.91 -12.87
N GLU A 255 5.32 -28.33 -13.66
CA GLU A 255 5.03 -27.91 -15.04
C GLU A 255 4.88 -29.08 -16.01
N ILE A 256 5.75 -30.08 -15.93
CA ILE A 256 5.71 -31.26 -16.82
C ILE A 256 4.51 -32.15 -16.48
N HIS A 257 4.32 -32.44 -15.19
CA HIS A 257 3.34 -33.42 -14.74
C HIS A 257 1.95 -32.82 -14.51
N GLY A 258 1.85 -31.49 -14.39
CA GLY A 258 0.57 -30.77 -14.19
C GLY A 258 -0.48 -31.09 -15.25
N PRO A 259 -0.20 -30.87 -16.55
CA PRO A 259 -1.16 -31.16 -17.61
C PRO A 259 -1.59 -32.63 -17.66
N LEU A 260 -0.68 -33.56 -17.35
CA LEU A 260 -0.98 -34.99 -17.34
C LEU A 260 -1.95 -35.35 -16.20
N VAL A 261 -1.71 -34.82 -15.00
CA VAL A 261 -2.55 -35.04 -13.82
C VAL A 261 -3.93 -34.40 -14.03
N GLU A 262 -3.99 -33.17 -14.52
CA GLU A 262 -5.25 -32.46 -14.77
C GLU A 262 -6.08 -33.14 -15.87
N HIS A 263 -5.45 -33.64 -16.93
CA HIS A 263 -6.15 -34.35 -18.00
C HIS A 263 -6.70 -35.71 -17.56
N CYS A 264 -5.93 -36.49 -16.79
CA CYS A 264 -6.31 -37.87 -16.43
C CYS A 264 -7.17 -37.95 -15.16
N TYR A 265 -6.94 -37.03 -14.21
CA TYR A 265 -7.59 -37.02 -12.89
C TYR A 265 -8.43 -35.77 -12.68
N GLY A 266 -8.65 -34.91 -13.67
CA GLY A 266 -9.51 -33.72 -13.55
C GLY A 266 -8.86 -32.54 -12.84
N SER A 267 -9.50 -31.37 -12.98
CA SER A 267 -9.02 -30.11 -12.43
C SER A 267 -8.84 -30.15 -10.91
N GLY A 268 -7.78 -29.50 -10.41
CA GLY A 268 -7.49 -29.36 -8.99
C GLY A 268 -6.84 -30.55 -8.30
N GLN A 269 -6.73 -31.73 -8.93
CA GLN A 269 -6.04 -32.87 -8.33
C GLN A 269 -4.51 -32.69 -8.22
N MET A 270 -3.95 -31.73 -8.95
CA MET A 270 -2.53 -31.39 -8.86
C MET A 270 -2.16 -30.84 -7.47
N VAL A 271 -3.10 -30.22 -6.75
CA VAL A 271 -2.87 -29.70 -5.39
C VAL A 271 -2.49 -30.83 -4.42
N LYS A 272 -3.15 -32.00 -4.51
CA LYS A 272 -2.79 -33.18 -3.69
C LYS A 272 -1.38 -33.70 -3.98
N VAL A 273 -0.90 -33.58 -5.21
CA VAL A 273 0.47 -33.97 -5.58
C VAL A 273 1.46 -32.93 -5.05
N ILE A 274 1.12 -31.64 -5.12
CA ILE A 274 1.90 -30.53 -4.57
C ILE A 274 2.07 -30.68 -3.05
N GLU A 275 1.03 -31.10 -2.32
CA GLU A 275 1.12 -31.38 -0.86
C GLU A 275 2.23 -32.38 -0.54
N ARG A 276 2.32 -33.47 -1.31
CA ARG A 276 3.38 -34.48 -1.10
C ARG A 276 4.75 -33.98 -1.55
N LEU A 277 4.80 -33.22 -2.64
CA LEU A 277 6.04 -32.60 -3.09
C LEU A 277 6.55 -31.59 -2.06
N GLN A 278 5.65 -30.92 -1.34
CA GLN A 278 6.01 -30.04 -0.23
C GLN A 278 6.57 -30.84 0.95
N ASP A 279 6.00 -32.00 1.30
CA ASP A 279 6.57 -32.88 2.33
C ASP A 279 8.00 -33.32 1.97
N GLU A 280 8.27 -33.65 0.70
CA GLU A 280 9.62 -34.01 0.25
C GLU A 280 10.54 -32.78 0.21
N ALA A 281 10.03 -31.60 -0.19
CA ALA A 281 10.75 -30.35 -0.10
C ALA A 281 11.15 -30.05 1.36
N ASP A 282 10.27 -30.36 2.32
CA ASP A 282 10.53 -30.18 3.74
C ASP A 282 11.69 -31.03 4.25
N ILE A 283 11.80 -32.26 3.75
CA ILE A 283 12.90 -33.17 4.08
C ILE A 283 14.20 -32.68 3.42
N GLN A 284 14.23 -32.57 2.10
CA GLN A 284 15.47 -32.24 1.36
C GLN A 284 15.95 -30.81 1.63
N GLY A 285 15.03 -29.83 1.60
CA GLY A 285 15.32 -28.45 1.93
C GLY A 285 15.74 -28.29 3.39
N GLY A 286 15.09 -29.04 4.29
CA GLY A 286 15.47 -29.07 5.70
C GLY A 286 16.90 -29.58 5.90
N MET A 287 17.30 -30.66 5.23
CA MET A 287 18.66 -31.20 5.30
C MET A 287 19.70 -30.22 4.77
N ILE A 288 19.41 -29.52 3.66
CA ILE A 288 20.30 -28.50 3.09
C ILE A 288 20.51 -27.34 4.08
N LEU A 289 19.43 -26.86 4.70
CA LEU A 289 19.49 -25.77 5.68
C LEU A 289 20.24 -26.17 6.96
N ASP A 290 20.05 -27.40 7.45
CA ASP A 290 20.81 -27.89 8.61
C ASP A 290 22.30 -27.96 8.30
N ALA A 291 22.66 -28.58 7.17
CA ALA A 291 24.04 -28.72 6.74
C ALA A 291 24.72 -27.35 6.55
N TRP A 292 24.02 -26.37 5.98
CA TRP A 292 24.51 -25.00 5.87
C TRP A 292 24.67 -24.34 7.25
N SER A 293 23.69 -24.51 8.15
CA SER A 293 23.72 -23.91 9.49
C SER A 293 24.86 -24.43 10.36
N GLU A 294 25.21 -25.71 10.19
CA GLU A 294 26.34 -26.37 10.84
C GLU A 294 27.67 -25.95 10.19
N ALA A 295 27.73 -25.92 8.86
CA ALA A 295 28.96 -25.52 8.15
C ALA A 295 29.38 -24.07 8.42
N GLU A 296 28.42 -23.15 8.62
CA GLU A 296 28.70 -21.73 8.86
C GLU A 296 28.65 -21.31 10.34
N ASP A 297 28.39 -22.26 11.26
CA ASP A 297 28.37 -22.05 12.72
C ASP A 297 27.45 -20.88 13.17
N ILE A 298 26.25 -20.78 12.59
CA ILE A 298 25.37 -19.60 12.72
C ILE A 298 25.04 -19.29 14.17
N ASN A 299 24.73 -20.31 14.98
CA ASN A 299 24.37 -20.15 16.39
C ASN A 299 25.51 -19.54 17.22
N ARG A 300 26.74 -19.94 16.94
CA ARG A 300 27.94 -19.37 17.58
C ARG A 300 28.13 -17.91 17.17
N ARG A 301 27.98 -17.61 15.87
CA ARG A 301 28.08 -16.24 15.34
C ARG A 301 26.99 -15.32 15.90
N LEU A 302 25.76 -15.79 16.03
CA LEU A 302 24.67 -15.04 16.66
C LEU A 302 24.96 -14.74 18.13
N THR A 303 25.52 -15.69 18.86
CA THR A 303 25.92 -15.48 20.25
C THR A 303 26.99 -14.40 20.35
N SER A 304 28.03 -14.48 19.50
CA SER A 304 29.09 -13.46 19.40
C SER A 304 28.52 -12.07 19.11
N ILE A 305 27.62 -11.97 18.13
CA ILE A 305 26.96 -10.72 17.73
C ILE A 305 26.14 -10.11 18.87
N LYS A 306 25.38 -10.94 19.61
CA LYS A 306 24.57 -10.48 20.75
C LYS A 306 25.42 -10.02 21.92
N SER A 307 26.57 -10.64 22.15
CA SER A 307 27.51 -10.26 23.20
C SER A 307 28.39 -9.06 22.84
N TYR A 308 28.26 -8.50 21.64
CA TYR A 308 29.11 -7.40 21.22
C TYR A 308 28.77 -6.11 22.01
N PRO A 309 29.75 -5.52 22.71
CA PRO A 309 29.48 -4.43 23.66
C PRO A 309 29.23 -3.08 22.98
N PHE A 310 29.57 -2.90 21.69
CA PHE A 310 29.53 -1.60 21.01
C PHE A 310 30.26 -0.50 21.80
N SER A 311 31.51 -0.78 22.17
CA SER A 311 32.29 0.06 23.08
C SER A 311 32.50 1.49 22.58
N PHE A 312 32.62 1.72 21.27
CA PHE A 312 32.75 3.07 20.74
C PHE A 312 31.41 3.79 20.79
N LEU A 313 30.29 3.14 20.42
CA LEU A 313 28.97 3.74 20.57
C LEU A 313 28.70 4.12 22.03
N LEU A 314 28.95 3.21 22.98
CA LEU A 314 28.78 3.48 24.41
C LEU A 314 29.65 4.65 24.88
N LYS A 315 30.94 4.68 24.50
CA LYS A 315 31.83 5.80 24.83
C LYS A 315 31.36 7.12 24.22
N SER A 316 30.86 7.10 22.98
CA SER A 316 30.37 8.28 22.28
C SER A 316 29.09 8.88 22.86
N PHE A 317 28.41 8.19 23.79
CA PHE A 317 27.26 8.72 24.52
C PHE A 317 27.59 9.08 25.98
N LEU A 318 28.78 8.72 26.47
CA LEU A 318 29.23 9.04 27.82
C LEU A 318 29.97 10.38 27.80
N VAL A 319 29.54 11.29 28.67
CA VAL A 319 30.25 12.56 28.90
C VAL A 319 31.64 12.24 29.45
N GLU A 320 32.70 12.62 28.73
CA GLU A 320 34.05 12.67 29.29
C GLU A 320 34.07 13.73 30.41
N ASN A 321 33.75 13.30 31.63
CA ASN A 321 34.22 14.01 32.80
C ASN A 321 35.74 13.94 32.74
N ARG A 322 36.35 15.01 32.23
CA ARG A 322 37.79 15.23 32.23
C ARG A 322 38.25 15.34 33.68
N ALA A 323 38.34 14.20 34.34
CA ALA A 323 38.94 14.07 35.65
C ALA A 323 40.40 14.47 35.47
N VAL A 324 40.76 15.58 36.09
CA VAL A 324 42.15 16.02 36.26
C VAL A 324 42.98 14.80 36.68
N PRO A 325 44.12 14.50 36.04
CA PRO A 325 44.93 13.36 36.45
C PRO A 325 45.35 13.57 37.89
N ARG A 326 44.76 12.80 38.81
CA ARG A 326 45.26 12.70 40.17
C ARG A 326 46.58 11.95 40.08
N THR A 327 47.68 12.70 40.15
CA THR A 327 48.98 12.18 40.53
C THR A 327 48.82 11.42 41.84
N HIS A 328 49.43 10.24 41.93
CA HIS A 328 49.37 9.29 43.06
C HIS A 328 48.29 8.19 42.98
N SER A 329 48.48 7.26 42.05
CA SER A 329 48.31 5.82 42.29
C SER A 329 49.22 5.06 41.31
N PRO A 330 49.85 3.94 41.72
CA PRO A 330 50.94 3.34 40.98
C PRO A 330 50.44 2.74 39.67
N ALA A 331 51.22 2.97 38.61
CA ALA A 331 51.02 2.41 37.29
C ALA A 331 51.05 0.88 37.36
N SER A 332 49.91 0.24 37.09
CA SER A 332 49.92 -1.11 36.57
C SER A 332 50.34 -1.00 35.12
N ASN A 333 51.57 -1.42 34.83
CA ASN A 333 52.06 -1.68 33.47
C ASN A 333 51.14 -2.73 32.83
N ASP A 334 50.08 -2.29 32.15
CA ASP A 334 49.34 -3.15 31.24
C ASP A 334 50.01 -3.05 29.86
N THR A 335 51.23 -3.59 29.82
CA THR A 335 51.88 -4.02 28.58
C THR A 335 51.74 -5.53 28.51
N SER A 336 50.52 -6.03 28.73
CA SER A 336 50.12 -7.38 28.39
C SER A 336 49.66 -7.34 26.94
N GLN A 337 50.28 -8.15 26.10
CA GLN A 337 49.76 -8.46 24.79
C GLN A 337 48.33 -8.97 24.94
N ASP A 338 47.35 -8.14 24.60
CA ASP A 338 45.94 -8.55 24.45
C ASP A 338 45.80 -9.27 23.08
N LYS A 339 46.54 -10.38 22.97
CA LYS A 339 46.30 -11.47 22.02
C LYS A 339 45.43 -12.47 22.79
N ASP A 340 44.11 -12.33 22.69
CA ASP A 340 43.11 -13.43 22.79
C ASP A 340 41.65 -12.98 23.05
N TYR A 341 41.27 -11.73 22.76
CA TYR A 341 39.92 -11.49 22.27
C TYR A 341 39.92 -11.76 20.76
N SER A 342 39.35 -12.91 20.37
CA SER A 342 39.22 -13.37 18.98
C SER A 342 38.96 -12.21 18.02
N PRO A 343 39.60 -12.20 16.83
CA PRO A 343 39.46 -11.11 15.86
C PRO A 343 37.97 -10.81 15.70
N ALA A 344 37.61 -9.59 16.07
CA ALA A 344 36.25 -9.06 16.06
C ALA A 344 35.49 -9.61 14.85
N THR A 345 34.33 -10.24 15.08
CA THR A 345 33.40 -10.78 14.06
C THR A 345 33.56 -10.01 12.75
N ASP A 346 34.29 -10.57 11.77
CA ASP A 346 34.71 -9.82 10.60
C ASP A 346 33.45 -9.31 9.90
N ALA A 347 33.27 -7.99 9.83
CA ALA A 347 32.08 -7.39 9.23
C ALA A 347 31.91 -7.88 7.78
N LYS A 348 33.02 -8.23 7.12
CA LYS A 348 33.02 -8.84 5.77
C LYS A 348 32.46 -10.26 5.77
N ASP A 349 32.75 -11.06 6.78
CA ASP A 349 32.19 -12.41 6.91
C ASP A 349 30.68 -12.35 7.17
N VAL A 350 30.24 -11.42 8.03
CA VAL A 350 28.81 -11.18 8.27
C VAL A 350 28.13 -10.72 6.98
N ASP A 351 28.77 -9.83 6.22
CA ASP A 351 28.23 -9.36 4.93
C ASP A 351 28.12 -10.50 3.89
N ARG A 352 29.14 -11.37 3.80
CA ARG A 352 29.12 -12.57 2.95
C ARG A 352 27.94 -13.48 3.32
N LEU A 353 27.78 -13.78 4.61
CA LEU A 353 26.70 -14.63 5.12
C LEU A 353 25.33 -14.00 4.84
N LEU A 354 25.18 -12.70 5.06
CA LEU A 354 23.95 -11.98 4.72
C LEU A 354 23.63 -12.06 3.23
N GLY A 355 24.65 -12.03 2.36
CA GLY A 355 24.49 -12.26 0.93
C GLY A 355 23.96 -13.66 0.61
N GLU A 356 24.56 -14.70 1.17
CA GLU A 356 24.11 -16.09 0.97
C GLU A 356 22.68 -16.32 1.51
N MET A 357 22.39 -15.84 2.72
CA MET A 357 21.06 -15.87 3.33
C MET A 357 20.01 -15.15 2.48
N ALA A 358 20.35 -13.98 1.94
CA ALA A 358 19.45 -13.25 1.06
C ALA A 358 19.11 -14.08 -0.18
N THR A 359 20.09 -14.72 -0.82
CA THR A 359 19.82 -15.57 -2.00
C THR A 359 18.95 -16.79 -1.69
N MET A 360 19.13 -17.42 -0.53
CA MET A 360 18.29 -18.52 -0.07
C MET A 360 16.86 -18.07 0.22
N LEU A 361 16.70 -16.92 0.89
CA LEU A 361 15.39 -16.32 1.15
C LEU A 361 14.68 -15.93 -0.16
N THR A 362 15.40 -15.37 -1.13
CA THR A 362 14.85 -15.06 -2.46
C THR A 362 14.36 -16.33 -3.16
N ALA A 363 15.16 -17.41 -3.15
CA ALA A 363 14.78 -18.69 -3.75
C ALA A 363 13.52 -19.28 -3.09
N TRP A 364 13.43 -19.20 -1.75
CA TRP A 364 12.26 -19.60 -0.99
C TRP A 364 11.01 -18.77 -1.32
N SER A 365 11.13 -17.44 -1.33
CA SER A 365 10.01 -16.53 -1.64
C SER A 365 9.45 -16.78 -3.04
N HIS A 366 10.30 -16.95 -4.06
CA HIS A 366 9.86 -17.26 -5.41
C HIS A 366 9.19 -18.63 -5.51
N TYR A 367 9.70 -19.65 -4.82
CA TYR A 367 9.07 -20.96 -4.74
C TYR A 367 7.67 -20.87 -4.13
N MET A 368 7.55 -20.17 -3.00
CA MET A 368 6.27 -19.95 -2.30
C MET A 368 5.26 -19.21 -3.17
N GLN A 369 5.68 -18.15 -3.86
CA GLN A 369 4.83 -17.40 -4.79
C GLN A 369 4.37 -18.29 -5.96
N TYR A 370 5.27 -19.11 -6.52
CA TYR A 370 4.93 -20.04 -7.59
C TYR A 370 3.90 -21.08 -7.14
N VAL A 371 4.13 -21.76 -6.02
CA VAL A 371 3.19 -22.77 -5.50
C VAL A 371 1.85 -22.12 -5.15
N ALA A 372 1.86 -20.95 -4.52
CA ALA A 372 0.64 -20.19 -4.26
C ALA A 372 -0.14 -19.86 -5.54
N SER A 373 0.55 -19.48 -6.63
CA SER A 373 -0.11 -19.22 -7.92
C SER A 373 -0.79 -20.45 -8.51
N LYS A 374 -0.18 -21.64 -8.38
CA LYS A 374 -0.74 -22.90 -8.87
C LYS A 374 -1.89 -23.42 -8.02
N CYS A 375 -1.93 -23.10 -6.72
CA CYS A 375 -3.08 -23.41 -5.87
C CYS A 375 -4.28 -22.46 -6.13
N LYS A 376 -4.04 -21.20 -6.54
CA LYS A 376 -5.09 -20.19 -6.80
C LYS A 376 -5.98 -20.53 -8.00
N THR A 377 -5.43 -21.08 -9.08
CA THR A 377 -6.19 -21.45 -10.30
C THR A 377 -7.27 -22.51 -10.09
N THR A 378 -7.34 -23.10 -8.89
CA THR A 378 -8.33 -24.13 -8.52
C THR A 378 -9.52 -23.57 -7.71
N SER A 379 -9.42 -22.33 -7.18
CA SER A 379 -10.39 -21.77 -6.22
C SER A 379 -11.24 -20.63 -6.82
N GLU A 380 -11.90 -20.85 -7.96
CA GLU A 380 -12.78 -19.84 -8.60
C GLU A 380 -14.21 -19.77 -7.99
N SER A 381 -14.39 -19.99 -6.68
CA SER A 381 -15.72 -19.88 -6.04
C SER A 381 -15.71 -19.21 -4.66
N SER A 382 -14.93 -18.14 -4.50
CA SER A 382 -15.13 -17.23 -3.38
C SER A 382 -14.94 -15.79 -3.83
N GLU A 383 -16.06 -15.11 -4.08
CA GLU A 383 -16.13 -13.65 -4.13
C GLU A 383 -15.62 -13.10 -2.79
N GLY A 384 -14.40 -12.60 -2.79
CA GLY A 384 -13.73 -12.05 -1.62
C GLY A 384 -12.23 -12.03 -1.86
N GLY A 385 -11.72 -10.90 -2.37
CA GLY A 385 -10.32 -10.72 -2.74
C GLY A 385 -9.36 -10.93 -1.57
N HIS A 386 -8.95 -12.16 -1.34
CA HIS A 386 -7.99 -12.50 -0.30
C HIS A 386 -7.01 -13.55 -0.83
N SER A 387 -5.72 -13.18 -0.85
CA SER A 387 -4.60 -14.12 -1.00
C SER A 387 -4.00 -14.40 0.38
N PRO A 388 -4.49 -15.40 1.13
CA PRO A 388 -3.65 -16.07 2.09
C PRO A 388 -2.74 -17.06 1.34
N ILE A 389 -1.47 -17.11 1.74
CA ILE A 389 -0.56 -18.20 1.39
C ILE A 389 -1.30 -19.54 1.67
N PRO A 390 -1.29 -20.52 0.75
CA PRO A 390 -1.95 -21.81 0.98
C PRO A 390 -1.59 -22.40 2.35
N THR A 391 -2.57 -22.95 3.06
CA THR A 391 -2.37 -23.55 4.40
C THR A 391 -1.30 -24.63 4.41
N ILE A 392 -1.14 -25.35 3.29
CA ILE A 392 -0.10 -26.35 3.03
C ILE A 392 1.30 -25.76 3.26
N LEU A 393 1.54 -24.55 2.76
CA LEU A 393 2.82 -23.88 2.88
C LEU A 393 3.02 -23.22 4.26
N LEU A 394 1.94 -22.77 4.91
CA LEU A 394 2.00 -22.23 6.27
C LEU A 394 2.22 -23.31 7.34
N CYS A 395 1.75 -24.54 7.08
CA CYS A 395 1.93 -25.69 7.97
C CYS A 395 3.21 -26.48 7.69
N SER A 396 3.94 -26.16 6.60
CA SER A 396 5.20 -26.79 6.23
C SER A 396 6.25 -26.61 7.33
N LYS A 397 7.00 -27.70 7.58
CA LYS A 397 8.15 -27.68 8.49
C LYS A 397 9.28 -26.82 7.93
N LEU A 398 9.43 -26.79 6.61
CA LEU A 398 10.42 -25.94 5.94
C LEU A 398 10.15 -24.46 6.11
N TYR A 399 8.88 -24.05 6.12
CA TYR A 399 8.51 -22.68 6.38
C TYR A 399 9.00 -22.22 7.75
N ARG A 400 8.71 -22.98 8.81
CA ARG A 400 9.19 -22.69 10.17
C ARG A 400 10.70 -22.68 10.24
N LYS A 401 11.34 -23.69 9.64
CA LYS A 401 12.78 -23.82 9.62
C LYS A 401 13.49 -22.70 8.86
N THR A 402 12.89 -22.22 7.77
CA THR A 402 13.38 -21.06 7.03
C THR A 402 13.28 -19.79 7.87
N ASP A 403 12.20 -19.61 8.63
CA ASP A 403 12.10 -18.45 9.53
C ASP A 403 13.09 -18.52 10.72
N GLU A 404 13.32 -19.72 11.27
CA GLU A 404 14.24 -19.95 12.40
C GLU A 404 15.73 -19.91 12.01
N ILE A 405 16.12 -20.55 10.91
CA ILE A 405 17.53 -20.69 10.48
C ILE A 405 17.97 -19.55 9.55
N LEU A 406 17.06 -19.01 8.73
CA LEU A 406 17.38 -17.93 7.79
C LEU A 406 16.84 -16.58 8.24
N ALA A 407 15.53 -16.40 8.37
CA ALA A 407 14.97 -15.06 8.57
C ALA A 407 15.36 -14.44 9.92
N THR A 408 15.31 -15.20 11.01
CA THR A 408 15.65 -14.71 12.36
C THR A 408 17.12 -14.33 12.48
N PRO A 409 18.08 -15.18 12.05
CA PRO A 409 19.49 -14.81 12.08
C PRO A 409 19.80 -13.66 11.11
N PHE A 410 19.15 -13.62 9.95
CA PHE A 410 19.31 -12.53 8.97
C PHE A 410 18.91 -11.19 9.57
N LYS A 411 17.78 -11.14 10.29
CA LYS A 411 17.32 -9.92 10.99
C LYS A 411 18.34 -9.44 12.03
N ALA A 412 18.84 -10.36 12.86
CA ALA A 412 19.81 -10.05 13.90
C ALA A 412 21.16 -9.60 13.32
N MET A 413 21.68 -10.33 12.33
CA MET A 413 22.95 -10.05 11.67
C MET A 413 22.91 -8.74 10.87
N THR A 414 21.80 -8.44 10.19
CA THR A 414 21.62 -7.17 9.48
C THR A 414 21.63 -5.98 10.44
N THR A 415 20.93 -6.10 11.57
CA THR A 415 20.92 -5.06 12.61
C THR A 415 22.31 -4.84 13.16
N PHE A 416 23.04 -5.91 13.51
CA PHE A 416 24.42 -5.80 13.96
C PHE A 416 25.34 -5.18 12.92
N PHE A 417 25.26 -5.64 11.67
CA PHE A 417 26.08 -5.14 10.57
C PHE A 417 25.88 -3.64 10.33
N LEU A 418 24.63 -3.16 10.37
CA LEU A 418 24.34 -1.72 10.29
C LEU A 418 24.99 -0.96 11.45
N ARG A 419 24.76 -1.38 12.69
CA ARG A 419 25.28 -0.69 13.89
C ARG A 419 26.81 -0.67 13.91
N ARG A 420 27.45 -1.80 13.57
CA ARG A 420 28.91 -1.90 13.50
C ARG A 420 29.50 -1.09 12.35
N SER A 421 28.79 -1.00 11.22
CA SER A 421 29.23 -0.16 10.10
C SER A 421 29.17 1.32 10.46
N ILE A 422 28.10 1.77 11.13
CA ILE A 422 28.00 3.15 11.65
C ILE A 422 29.12 3.43 12.65
N GLU A 423 29.35 2.54 13.61
CA GLU A 423 30.44 2.65 14.59
C GLU A 423 31.80 2.83 13.89
N LYS A 424 32.11 1.97 12.93
CA LYS A 424 33.36 2.01 12.18
C LYS A 424 33.50 3.27 11.31
N SER A 425 32.42 3.74 10.68
CA SER A 425 32.43 4.99 9.91
C SER A 425 32.76 6.20 10.78
N PHE A 426 32.26 6.23 12.03
CA PHE A 426 32.60 7.29 12.98
C PHE A 426 33.99 7.12 13.63
N GLU A 427 34.50 5.90 13.79
CA GLU A 427 35.89 5.64 14.22
C GLU A 427 36.92 6.18 13.21
N LEU A 428 36.63 6.05 11.90
CA LEU A 428 37.49 6.50 10.80
C LEU A 428 37.20 7.94 10.34
N ASN A 429 36.32 8.65 11.03
CA ASN A 429 35.84 9.95 10.60
C ASN A 429 36.89 11.06 10.74
N GLU A 430 37.15 11.77 9.65
CA GLU A 430 38.01 12.95 9.63
C GLU A 430 37.18 14.23 9.41
N PHE A 431 37.49 15.29 10.18
CA PHE A 431 36.87 16.60 9.98
C PHE A 431 37.62 17.38 8.90
N PRO A 432 36.91 18.05 7.97
CA PRO A 432 37.56 18.86 6.95
C PRO A 432 38.29 20.04 7.60
N SER A 433 39.61 20.13 7.40
CA SER A 433 40.44 21.24 7.92
C SER A 433 40.28 22.48 7.05
N ILE A 434 39.28 23.32 7.36
CA ILE A 434 38.96 24.54 6.61
C ILE A 434 39.17 25.76 7.50
N SER A 435 39.62 26.87 6.90
CA SER A 435 39.66 28.20 7.52
C SER A 435 38.55 29.07 6.92
N LEU A 436 37.80 29.85 7.72
CA LEU A 436 36.71 30.69 7.19
C LEU A 436 37.22 31.86 6.30
N LYS A 437 38.54 32.03 6.21
CA LYS A 437 39.20 33.09 5.44
C LYS A 437 39.70 32.64 4.06
N SER A 438 39.87 31.34 3.81
CA SER A 438 40.29 30.83 2.50
C SER A 438 39.09 30.66 1.55
N PRO A 439 39.24 30.92 0.24
CA PRO A 439 38.19 30.61 -0.73
C PRO A 439 37.96 29.08 -0.74
N VAL A 440 36.74 28.66 -0.42
CA VAL A 440 36.30 27.28 -0.57
C VAL A 440 35.78 27.13 -1.99
N ASP A 441 36.61 26.56 -2.87
CA ASP A 441 36.18 26.13 -4.21
C ASP A 441 35.56 24.75 -4.08
N THR A 442 34.26 24.65 -3.82
CA THR A 442 33.56 23.36 -4.01
C THR A 442 32.06 23.55 -4.17
N SER A 443 31.53 23.01 -5.28
CA SER A 443 30.11 22.90 -5.60
C SER A 443 29.35 21.87 -4.71
N SER A 444 30.02 21.27 -3.72
CA SER A 444 29.47 20.24 -2.85
C SER A 444 29.46 20.71 -1.38
N PRO A 445 28.42 20.36 -0.60
CA PRO A 445 28.30 20.78 0.79
C PRO A 445 29.42 20.17 1.64
N LEU A 446 29.91 20.94 2.61
CA LEU A 446 30.94 20.49 3.54
C LEU A 446 30.31 19.58 4.60
N ILE A 447 30.51 18.27 4.44
CA ILE A 447 29.97 17.20 5.29
C ILE A 447 31.09 16.35 5.87
N ILE A 448 30.77 15.54 6.88
CA ILE A 448 31.68 14.53 7.41
C ILE A 448 31.73 13.30 6.50
N THR A 449 32.91 12.66 6.37
CA THR A 449 33.09 11.48 5.50
C THR A 449 32.24 10.29 5.95
N ALA A 450 31.93 10.19 7.24
CA ALA A 450 31.07 9.15 7.78
C ALA A 450 29.64 9.15 7.18
N VAL A 451 29.13 10.28 6.69
CA VAL A 451 27.78 10.35 6.09
C VAL A 451 27.70 9.51 4.83
N ASP A 452 28.68 9.64 3.93
CA ASP A 452 28.68 8.93 2.64
C ASP A 452 28.75 7.42 2.84
N ASP A 453 29.61 6.97 3.75
CA ASP A 453 29.74 5.56 4.11
C ASP A 453 28.44 4.98 4.70
N VAL A 454 27.82 5.69 5.65
CA VAL A 454 26.56 5.25 6.28
C VAL A 454 25.44 5.19 5.25
N VAL A 455 25.32 6.22 4.40
CA VAL A 455 24.31 6.28 3.34
C VAL A 455 24.50 5.14 2.33
N PHE A 456 25.74 4.84 1.95
CA PHE A 456 26.06 3.72 1.06
C PHE A 456 25.69 2.36 1.69
N ILE A 457 25.99 2.16 2.98
CA ILE A 457 25.64 0.95 3.72
C ILE A 457 24.12 0.80 3.82
N VAL A 458 23.39 1.88 4.12
CA VAL A 458 21.92 1.88 4.19
C VAL A 458 21.31 1.50 2.85
N ASP A 459 21.77 2.09 1.74
CA ASP A 459 21.31 1.73 0.40
C ASP A 459 21.56 0.24 0.10
N THR A 460 22.75 -0.25 0.44
CA THR A 460 23.12 -1.66 0.26
C THR A 460 22.22 -2.61 1.06
N ILE A 461 21.92 -2.28 2.32
CA ILE A 461 21.07 -3.08 3.18
C ILE A 461 19.62 -3.04 2.71
N ILE A 462 19.07 -1.88 2.36
CA ILE A 462 17.69 -1.77 1.86
C ILE A 462 17.53 -2.54 0.54
N ARG A 463 18.49 -2.42 -0.40
CA ARG A 463 18.51 -3.22 -1.63
C ARG A 463 18.51 -4.72 -1.34
N ARG A 464 19.34 -5.16 -0.39
CA ARG A 464 19.40 -6.57 0.01
C ARG A 464 18.08 -7.05 0.62
N ILE A 465 17.48 -6.29 1.53
CA ILE A 465 16.18 -6.61 2.14
C ILE A 465 15.11 -6.77 1.07
N ILE A 466 15.01 -5.83 0.14
CA ILE A 466 14.01 -5.88 -0.94
C ILE A 466 14.27 -7.08 -1.87
N SER A 467 15.53 -7.40 -2.17
CA SER A 467 15.86 -8.57 -2.99
C SER A 467 15.46 -9.92 -2.40
N THR A 468 15.23 -10.01 -1.08
CA THR A 468 14.76 -11.26 -0.45
C THR A 468 13.32 -11.61 -0.84
N SER A 469 12.55 -10.64 -1.35
CA SER A 469 11.12 -10.77 -1.69
C SER A 469 10.26 -11.30 -0.54
N HIS A 470 10.75 -11.21 0.72
CA HIS A 470 10.10 -11.77 1.89
C HIS A 470 9.49 -10.67 2.76
N ILE A 471 8.15 -10.57 2.78
CA ILE A 471 7.43 -9.48 3.45
C ILE A 471 7.79 -9.35 4.93
N ALA A 472 7.83 -10.45 5.69
CA ALA A 472 8.07 -10.39 7.13
C ALA A 472 9.50 -9.92 7.48
N VAL A 473 10.46 -10.09 6.55
CA VAL A 473 11.82 -9.58 6.72
C VAL A 473 11.83 -8.08 6.42
N ALA A 474 11.20 -7.64 5.33
CA ALA A 474 11.14 -6.23 4.97
C ALA A 474 10.39 -5.37 6.01
N THR A 475 9.20 -5.80 6.44
CA THR A 475 8.38 -5.04 7.40
C THR A 475 8.94 -5.02 8.82
N SER A 476 9.80 -5.97 9.19
CA SER A 476 10.50 -5.97 10.48
C SER A 476 11.81 -5.19 10.45
N LEU A 477 12.60 -5.29 9.37
CA LEU A 477 13.92 -4.65 9.31
C LEU A 477 13.88 -3.17 8.95
N ILE A 478 12.98 -2.73 8.07
CA ILE A 478 12.91 -1.31 7.68
C ILE A 478 12.68 -0.38 8.89
N PRO A 479 11.74 -0.67 9.81
CA PRO A 479 11.59 0.11 11.04
C PRO A 479 12.81 0.05 11.96
N VAL A 480 13.51 -1.10 12.01
CA VAL A 480 14.73 -1.24 12.81
C VAL A 480 15.86 -0.38 12.24
N ILE A 481 16.00 -0.29 10.92
CA ILE A 481 16.94 0.62 10.26
C ILE A 481 16.62 2.07 10.64
N SER A 482 15.35 2.47 10.61
CA SER A 482 14.92 3.82 11.05
C SER A 482 15.38 4.11 12.46
N ARG A 483 15.06 3.19 13.38
CA ARG A 483 15.43 3.32 14.78
C ARG A 483 16.95 3.43 14.96
N VAL A 484 17.74 2.60 14.28
CA VAL A 484 19.21 2.63 14.37
C VAL A 484 19.79 3.93 13.80
N LEU A 485 19.23 4.45 12.70
CA LEU A 485 19.66 5.74 12.16
C LEU A 485 19.30 6.90 13.11
N GLU A 486 18.14 6.86 13.76
CA GLU A 486 17.74 7.87 14.73
C GLU A 486 18.55 7.79 16.05
N THR A 487 18.79 6.59 16.58
CA THR A 487 19.47 6.41 17.87
C THR A 487 20.99 6.50 17.74
N ASP A 488 21.57 5.81 16.76
CA ASP A 488 23.02 5.67 16.66
C ASP A 488 23.57 6.80 15.77
N PHE A 489 23.10 6.95 14.54
CA PHE A 489 23.65 7.99 13.63
C PHE A 489 23.30 9.42 14.06
N VAL A 490 22.01 9.75 14.19
CA VAL A 490 21.57 11.10 14.62
C VAL A 490 21.97 11.35 16.08
N GLY A 491 21.92 10.32 16.93
CA GLY A 491 22.35 10.42 18.33
C GLY A 491 23.82 10.79 18.48
N ILE A 492 24.74 10.13 17.75
CA ILE A 492 26.17 10.47 17.78
C ILE A 492 26.39 11.90 17.29
N ILE A 493 25.75 12.30 16.18
CA ILE A 493 25.88 13.66 15.66
C ILE A 493 25.38 14.69 16.69
N HIS A 494 24.23 14.44 17.32
CA HIS A 494 23.70 15.29 18.38
C HIS A 494 24.66 15.40 19.57
N HIS A 495 25.26 14.29 20.01
CA HIS A 495 26.22 14.30 21.11
C HIS A 495 27.47 15.11 20.75
N LYS A 496 28.09 14.83 19.59
CA LYS A 496 29.23 15.61 19.08
C LYS A 496 28.91 17.09 18.94
N MET A 497 27.69 17.41 18.52
CA MET A 497 27.22 18.79 18.36
C MET A 497 27.08 19.51 19.72
N SER A 498 26.61 18.81 20.75
CA SER A 498 26.37 19.36 22.09
C SER A 498 27.62 19.42 22.99
N GLU A 499 28.52 18.45 22.90
CA GLU A 499 29.69 18.37 23.80
C GLU A 499 30.98 18.87 23.13
N GLU A 500 31.29 18.41 21.91
CA GLU A 500 32.57 18.71 21.26
C GLU A 500 32.53 20.05 20.50
N ALA A 501 31.52 20.21 19.64
CA ALA A 501 31.40 21.29 18.67
C ALA A 501 30.58 22.49 19.16
N TYR A 502 29.96 22.42 20.34
CA TYR A 502 29.03 23.44 20.78
C TYR A 502 29.68 24.83 20.80
N PRO A 503 29.05 25.87 20.21
CA PRO A 503 29.66 27.17 19.96
C PRO A 503 29.71 28.03 21.24
N ARG A 504 30.31 27.52 22.32
CA ARG A 504 30.47 28.24 23.59
C ARG A 504 31.74 29.09 23.58
N ALA A 505 31.62 30.32 24.06
CA ALA A 505 32.76 31.18 24.31
C ALA A 505 33.54 30.70 25.55
N PRO A 506 34.90 30.66 25.50
CA PRO A 506 35.72 30.29 26.65
C PRO A 506 35.65 31.31 27.81
N THR A 507 35.28 32.56 27.51
CA THR A 507 35.09 33.64 28.49
C THR A 507 33.71 34.27 28.29
N SER A 508 33.04 34.71 29.36
CA SER A 508 31.68 35.30 29.31
C SER A 508 31.49 36.52 28.39
N ARG A 509 32.58 37.12 27.90
CA ARG A 509 32.60 38.25 26.94
C ARG A 509 33.33 37.97 25.63
N GLY A 510 33.79 36.73 25.39
CA GLY A 510 34.54 36.36 24.19
C GLY A 510 33.64 35.83 23.07
N ASN A 511 34.16 35.81 21.84
CA ASN A 511 33.54 35.08 20.73
C ASN A 511 33.94 33.60 20.77
N PRO A 512 33.07 32.67 20.33
CA PRO A 512 33.44 31.26 20.23
C PRO A 512 34.60 31.06 19.25
N PRO A 513 35.48 30.06 19.48
CA PRO A 513 36.58 29.74 18.57
C PRO A 513 36.07 29.39 17.18
N GLU A 514 36.75 29.89 16.16
CA GLU A 514 36.40 29.71 14.75
C GLU A 514 36.27 28.23 14.36
N THR A 515 37.19 27.39 14.82
CA THR A 515 37.20 25.94 14.60
C THR A 515 35.94 25.24 15.13
N LYS A 516 35.43 25.66 16.30
CA LYS A 516 34.20 25.06 16.87
C LYS A 516 32.97 25.43 16.06
N ILE A 517 32.89 26.67 15.59
CA ILE A 517 31.80 27.14 14.72
C ILE A 517 31.79 26.33 13.41
N ILE A 518 32.96 26.14 12.77
CA ILE A 518 33.07 25.35 11.54
C ILE A 518 32.64 23.91 11.80
N MET A 519 33.16 23.27 12.86
CA MET A 519 32.81 21.89 13.20
C MET A 519 31.30 21.72 13.43
N PHE A 520 30.67 22.67 14.12
CA PHE A 520 29.23 22.69 14.35
C PHE A 520 28.43 22.81 13.03
N ILE A 521 28.86 23.70 12.13
CA ILE A 521 28.24 23.87 10.81
C ILE A 521 28.39 22.61 9.96
N VAL A 522 29.56 21.97 9.94
CA VAL A 522 29.79 20.74 9.18
C VAL A 522 28.86 19.62 9.67
N LEU A 523 28.63 19.52 10.98
CA LEU A 523 27.66 18.56 11.55
C LEU A 523 26.22 18.90 11.14
N MET A 524 25.83 20.18 11.12
CA MET A 524 24.51 20.59 10.61
C MET A 524 24.33 20.23 9.13
N ASN A 525 25.30 20.57 8.29
CA ASN A 525 25.29 20.23 6.87
C ASN A 525 25.19 18.73 6.64
N SER A 526 25.88 17.94 7.46
CA SER A 526 25.87 16.48 7.39
C SER A 526 24.47 15.90 7.63
N LEU A 527 23.70 16.46 8.57
CA LEU A 527 22.31 16.05 8.82
C LEU A 527 21.38 16.46 7.68
N ASP A 528 21.57 17.68 7.15
CA ASP A 528 20.78 18.18 6.02
C ASP A 528 21.04 17.34 4.75
N ALA A 529 22.31 17.06 4.44
CA ALA A 529 22.70 16.18 3.34
C ALA A 529 22.17 14.75 3.52
N ALA A 530 22.21 14.20 4.75
CA ALA A 530 21.67 12.87 5.03
C ALA A 530 20.16 12.77 4.77
N ASN A 531 19.38 13.85 5.01
CA ASN A 531 17.95 13.89 4.65
C ASN A 531 17.74 13.74 3.14
N ASP A 532 18.50 14.50 2.34
CA ASP A 532 18.40 14.46 0.88
C ASP A 532 18.87 13.12 0.33
N TYR A 533 19.96 12.57 0.86
CA TYR A 533 20.49 11.27 0.43
C TYR A 533 19.54 10.12 0.76
N LEU A 534 18.97 10.09 1.97
CA LEU A 534 17.99 9.06 2.35
C LEU A 534 16.73 9.15 1.49
N LEU A 535 16.23 10.36 1.23
CA LEU A 535 15.08 10.58 0.35
C LEU A 535 15.36 10.07 -1.08
N ARG A 536 16.56 10.33 -1.62
CA ARG A 536 16.97 9.83 -2.95
C ARG A 536 17.05 8.31 -3.00
N ILE A 537 17.64 7.66 -1.99
CA ILE A 537 17.72 6.20 -1.89
C ILE A 537 16.32 5.60 -1.93
N VAL A 538 15.41 6.12 -1.09
CA VAL A 538 14.06 5.58 -0.99
C VAL A 538 13.28 5.81 -2.28
N ASN A 539 13.33 7.01 -2.87
CA ASN A 539 12.67 7.32 -4.14
C ASN A 539 13.11 6.42 -5.30
N ARG A 540 14.37 5.94 -5.30
CA ARG A 540 14.87 4.99 -6.31
C ARG A 540 14.06 3.69 -6.37
N PHE A 541 13.48 3.25 -5.25
CA PHE A 541 12.63 2.05 -5.21
C PHE A 541 11.21 2.29 -5.75
N PHE A 542 10.77 3.55 -5.83
CA PHE A 542 9.45 3.94 -6.36
C PHE A 542 9.50 4.35 -7.82
N SER A 543 10.66 4.80 -8.32
CA SER A 543 10.85 5.27 -9.68
C SER A 543 11.26 4.13 -10.64
N THR A 544 10.67 4.13 -11.83
CA THR A 544 11.14 3.29 -12.96
C THR A 544 12.32 3.98 -13.65
N SER A 545 13.27 3.21 -14.17
CA SER A 545 14.49 3.72 -14.85
C SER A 545 14.25 4.67 -16.04
N ASN A 546 12.98 4.82 -16.49
CA ASN A 546 12.58 5.56 -17.69
C ASN A 546 11.66 6.77 -17.43
N SER A 547 11.38 7.15 -16.18
CA SER A 547 10.58 8.36 -15.90
C SER A 547 11.50 9.51 -15.46
N PRO A 548 11.41 10.72 -16.06
CA PRO A 548 12.10 11.88 -15.53
C PRO A 548 11.59 12.13 -14.11
N ALA A 549 12.50 12.59 -13.26
CA ALA A 549 12.25 12.89 -11.86
C ALA A 549 11.25 14.06 -11.73
N ASP A 550 9.95 13.78 -11.78
CA ASP A 550 8.95 14.67 -11.20
C ASP A 550 9.14 14.64 -9.69
N GLY A 551 10.01 15.54 -9.22
CA GLY A 551 10.30 15.75 -7.82
C GLY A 551 9.05 16.24 -7.12
N SER A 552 8.40 15.36 -6.35
CA SER A 552 7.70 15.66 -5.07
C SER A 552 6.59 14.67 -4.71
N SER A 553 6.15 13.79 -5.62
CA SER A 553 5.00 12.91 -5.32
C SER A 553 5.37 11.42 -5.30
N MET A 554 5.58 10.91 -4.09
CA MET A 554 5.77 9.50 -3.80
C MET A 554 4.46 8.73 -4.06
N ARG A 555 4.18 8.34 -5.31
CA ARG A 555 2.94 7.67 -5.77
C ARG A 555 2.44 6.61 -4.79
N SER A 556 1.19 6.70 -4.33
CA SER A 556 0.60 5.82 -3.31
C SER A 556 0.81 4.33 -3.59
N ILE A 557 0.71 3.93 -4.87
CA ILE A 557 0.97 2.56 -5.35
C ILE A 557 2.17 2.60 -6.31
N PRO A 558 3.24 1.82 -6.06
CA PRO A 558 4.38 1.70 -6.97
C PRO A 558 3.95 1.07 -8.31
N PRO A 559 4.45 1.55 -9.46
CA PRO A 559 4.20 0.90 -10.75
C PRO A 559 4.84 -0.51 -10.80
N PRO A 560 4.29 -1.47 -11.57
CA PRO A 560 4.79 -2.85 -11.61
C PRO A 560 6.26 -2.95 -12.08
N ASP A 561 6.71 -2.02 -12.92
CA ASP A 561 8.07 -1.99 -13.47
C ASP A 561 9.13 -1.39 -12.52
N CYS A 562 8.76 -0.99 -11.30
CA CYS A 562 9.72 -0.51 -10.32
C CYS A 562 10.38 -1.68 -9.57
N PRO A 563 11.57 -1.50 -8.96
CA PRO A 563 12.27 -2.55 -8.21
C PRO A 563 11.42 -3.19 -7.12
N LEU A 564 10.49 -2.42 -6.53
CA LEU A 564 9.57 -2.90 -5.50
C LEU A 564 8.43 -3.75 -6.09
N GLY A 565 7.90 -3.36 -7.26
CA GLY A 565 6.85 -4.08 -7.98
C GLY A 565 7.34 -5.41 -8.56
N GLY A 566 8.62 -5.50 -8.95
CA GLY A 566 9.24 -6.75 -9.36
C GLY A 566 9.50 -7.73 -8.20
N ALA A 567 9.71 -7.25 -6.98
CA ALA A 567 10.01 -8.08 -5.81
C ALA A 567 8.74 -8.62 -5.12
N PHE A 568 7.64 -7.88 -5.14
CA PHE A 568 6.39 -8.24 -4.47
C PHE A 568 5.24 -8.29 -5.47
N THR A 569 4.72 -9.49 -5.72
CA THR A 569 3.61 -9.72 -6.67
C THR A 569 2.24 -9.35 -6.10
N ASP A 570 2.08 -9.43 -4.77
CA ASP A 570 0.82 -9.14 -4.09
C ASP A 570 0.70 -7.64 -3.73
N SER A 571 -0.38 -7.00 -4.15
CA SER A 571 -0.60 -5.54 -4.01
C SER A 571 -0.59 -5.06 -2.55
N ARG A 572 -1.09 -5.87 -1.61
CA ARG A 572 -1.09 -5.56 -0.17
C ARG A 572 0.32 -5.57 0.41
N ASP A 573 1.11 -6.57 0.02
CA ASP A 573 2.47 -6.74 0.50
C ASP A 573 3.34 -5.58 0.02
N LEU A 574 3.19 -5.24 -1.26
CA LEU A 574 3.78 -4.04 -1.86
C LEU A 574 3.42 -2.76 -1.10
N ALA A 575 2.13 -2.57 -0.77
CA ALA A 575 1.66 -1.39 -0.03
C ALA A 575 2.27 -1.31 1.39
N SER A 576 2.40 -2.45 2.08
CA SER A 576 2.97 -2.51 3.43
C SER A 576 4.45 -2.13 3.47
N VAL A 577 5.25 -2.65 2.53
CA VAL A 577 6.69 -2.34 2.43
C VAL A 577 6.89 -0.89 1.97
N ALA A 578 6.07 -0.42 1.03
CA ALA A 578 6.07 0.97 0.61
C ALA A 578 5.75 1.93 1.76
N ALA A 579 4.76 1.60 2.61
CA ALA A 579 4.44 2.38 3.80
C ALA A 579 5.58 2.38 4.83
N ALA A 580 6.27 1.25 5.01
CA ALA A 580 7.43 1.18 5.90
C ALA A 580 8.58 2.09 5.41
N LEU A 581 8.89 2.09 4.11
CA LEU A 581 9.92 2.97 3.51
C LEU A 581 9.54 4.45 3.61
N ARG A 582 8.26 4.80 3.45
CA ARG A 582 7.76 6.16 3.68
C ARG A 582 7.99 6.62 5.11
N THR A 583 7.62 5.75 6.04
CA THR A 583 7.72 6.02 7.47
C THR A 583 9.18 6.20 7.90
N LEU A 584 10.11 5.41 7.33
CA LEU A 584 11.55 5.57 7.51
C LEU A 584 12.00 7.00 7.16
N VAL A 585 11.61 7.52 5.98
CA VAL A 585 12.03 8.87 5.55
C VAL A 585 11.38 9.95 6.40
N SER A 586 10.07 9.83 6.69
CA SER A 586 9.34 10.87 7.42
C SER A 586 9.78 10.97 8.88
N SER A 587 10.01 9.85 9.56
CA SER A 587 10.50 9.81 10.95
C SER A 587 11.92 10.36 11.06
N PHE A 588 12.85 9.89 10.21
CA PHE A 588 14.21 10.41 10.15
C PHE A 588 14.24 11.91 9.89
N ARG A 589 13.51 12.38 8.87
CA ARG A 589 13.44 13.81 8.52
C ARG A 589 12.82 14.65 9.64
N SER A 590 11.79 14.17 10.32
CA SER A 590 11.19 14.88 11.45
C SER A 590 12.18 15.07 12.59
N ARG A 591 13.00 14.05 12.88
CA ARG A 591 13.97 14.11 13.97
C ARG A 591 15.15 15.01 13.64
N THR A 592 15.66 14.95 12.41
CA THR A 592 16.78 15.80 11.98
C THR A 592 16.37 17.26 11.83
N THR A 593 15.16 17.57 11.37
CA THR A 593 14.69 18.97 11.27
C THR A 593 14.50 19.62 12.63
N GLU A 594 13.99 18.88 13.63
CA GLU A 594 13.93 19.34 15.03
C GLU A 594 15.34 19.68 15.55
N LEU A 595 16.32 18.80 15.28
CA LEU A 595 17.71 19.01 15.66
C LEU A 595 18.34 20.22 14.97
N LEU A 596 18.12 20.36 13.67
CA LEU A 596 18.62 21.47 12.85
C LEU A 596 18.03 22.81 13.29
N ALA A 597 16.75 22.84 13.68
CA ALA A 597 16.12 24.05 14.22
C ALA A 597 16.77 24.46 15.56
N SER A 598 16.97 23.50 16.48
CA SER A 598 17.67 23.73 17.75
C SER A 598 19.12 24.17 17.53
N ALA A 599 19.83 23.53 16.59
CA ALA A 599 21.20 23.86 16.23
C ALA A 599 21.32 25.28 15.63
N SER A 600 20.39 25.64 14.74
CA SER A 600 20.33 26.98 14.14
C SER A 600 20.12 28.06 15.22
N GLN A 601 19.27 27.78 16.20
CA GLN A 601 19.03 28.67 17.34
C GLN A 601 20.28 28.83 18.23
N ALA A 602 21.02 27.74 18.49
CA ALA A 602 22.25 27.77 19.27
C ALA A 602 23.36 28.55 18.55
N LEU A 603 23.54 28.29 17.24
CA LEU A 603 24.49 29.00 16.39
C LEU A 603 24.16 30.50 16.32
N PHE A 604 22.88 30.84 16.15
CA PHE A 604 22.41 32.22 16.18
C PHE A 604 22.74 32.88 17.52
N THR A 605 22.38 32.26 18.64
CA THR A 605 22.49 32.85 19.97
C THR A 605 23.95 33.13 20.36
N HIS A 606 24.87 32.22 20.04
CA HIS A 606 26.24 32.29 20.52
C HIS A 606 27.25 32.86 19.50
N ALA A 607 27.03 32.68 18.19
CA ALA A 607 27.98 33.15 17.18
C ALA A 607 27.48 34.41 16.45
N VAL A 608 26.21 34.46 16.05
CA VAL A 608 25.68 35.55 15.21
C VAL A 608 25.21 36.74 16.04
N LYS A 609 24.35 36.50 17.04
CA LYS A 609 23.70 37.55 17.84
C LYS A 609 24.69 38.52 18.51
N PRO A 610 25.81 38.09 19.13
CA PRO A 610 26.77 39.02 19.73
C PRO A 610 27.45 39.92 18.69
N ARG A 611 27.84 39.33 17.54
CA ARG A 611 28.48 40.06 16.43
C ARG A 611 27.51 41.04 15.78
N LEU A 612 26.27 40.60 15.57
CA LEU A 612 25.21 41.41 15.02
C LEU A 612 24.84 42.59 15.93
N ARG A 613 24.77 42.38 17.25
CA ARG A 613 24.55 43.46 18.22
C ARG A 613 25.68 44.49 18.17
N SER A 614 26.92 44.05 18.02
CA SER A 614 28.07 44.95 17.83
C SER A 614 27.95 45.73 16.52
N ALA A 615 27.63 45.06 15.41
CA ALA A 615 27.47 45.70 14.10
C ALA A 615 26.34 46.74 14.09
N VAL A 616 25.19 46.44 14.70
CA VAL A 616 24.08 47.40 14.86
C VAL A 616 24.48 48.56 15.77
N SER A 617 25.20 48.31 16.85
CA SER A 617 25.66 49.40 17.73
C SER A 617 26.63 50.34 17.04
N ASP A 618 27.51 49.82 16.18
CA ASP A 618 28.51 50.59 15.44
C ASP A 618 27.90 51.36 14.26
N ALA A 619 26.94 50.75 13.56
CA ALA A 619 26.22 51.40 12.47
C ALA A 619 25.48 52.68 12.92
N PHE A 620 24.90 52.66 14.13
CA PHE A 620 24.15 53.79 14.71
C PHE A 620 24.95 54.58 15.76
N ARG A 621 26.28 54.52 15.76
CA ARG A 621 27.12 55.17 16.80
C ARG A 621 27.05 56.71 16.74
N ASP A 622 26.95 57.26 15.53
CA ASP A 622 26.99 58.71 15.26
C ASP A 622 25.68 59.23 14.64
N SER A 623 24.61 58.42 14.63
CA SER A 623 23.33 58.80 14.04
C SER A 623 22.53 59.70 15.00
N ASN A 624 22.28 60.95 14.61
CA ASN A 624 21.37 61.85 15.31
C ASN A 624 20.21 62.25 14.38
N TYR A 625 18.98 61.91 14.76
CA TYR A 625 17.77 62.18 13.97
C TYR A 625 16.97 63.40 14.48
N GLY A 626 17.50 64.12 15.49
CA GLY A 626 16.74 65.11 16.27
C GLY A 626 17.12 66.58 16.14
N THR A 627 17.95 66.97 15.18
CA THR A 627 18.36 68.38 15.03
C THR A 627 17.74 69.01 13.78
N GLU A 628 17.02 70.11 13.99
CA GLU A 628 16.84 71.17 13.00
C GLU A 628 18.06 72.09 13.10
N GLU A 629 19.15 71.77 12.40
CA GLU A 629 20.19 72.78 12.15
C GLU A 629 19.95 73.33 10.74
N GLU A 630 19.67 74.65 10.69
CA GLU A 630 19.58 75.45 9.47
C GLU A 630 20.84 75.25 8.62
N MET A 631 20.71 74.55 7.50
CA MET A 631 21.71 74.56 6.44
C MET A 631 21.63 75.89 5.70
N THR A 632 22.22 76.93 6.29
CA THR A 632 22.65 78.13 5.57
C THR A 632 24.10 77.94 5.13
N GLY A 633 24.30 77.44 3.89
CA GLY A 633 25.62 77.38 3.25
C GLY A 633 25.58 76.62 1.92
N PRO A 634 26.18 77.15 0.83
CA PRO A 634 26.00 76.61 -0.52
C PRO A 634 26.90 75.41 -0.79
N GLU A 635 26.40 74.48 -1.60
CA GLU A 635 27.12 73.54 -2.46
C GLU A 635 28.36 72.84 -1.85
N ASP A 636 28.21 71.60 -1.39
CA ASP A 636 29.29 70.60 -1.45
C ASP A 636 28.69 69.19 -1.52
N GLU A 637 29.21 68.38 -2.44
CA GLU A 637 28.78 67.03 -2.82
C GLU A 637 28.95 65.96 -1.71
N ASP A 638 29.29 66.37 -0.48
CA ASP A 638 29.66 65.51 0.65
C ASP A 638 28.45 65.10 1.54
N GLU A 639 27.29 65.75 1.43
CA GLU A 639 26.10 65.42 2.23
C GLU A 639 25.39 64.10 1.81
N GLN A 640 25.55 63.67 0.55
CA GLN A 640 25.14 62.33 0.12
C GLN A 640 26.06 61.24 0.70
N GLN A 641 27.31 61.57 1.02
CA GLN A 641 28.32 60.65 1.54
C GLN A 641 28.10 60.31 3.02
N GLU A 642 27.79 61.30 3.87
CA GLU A 642 27.60 61.07 5.31
C GLU A 642 26.31 60.32 5.64
N ALA A 643 25.27 60.54 4.84
CA ALA A 643 23.95 60.01 5.14
C ALA A 643 23.74 58.58 4.56
N SER A 644 24.65 58.08 3.70
CA SER A 644 24.76 56.65 3.32
C SER A 644 25.64 55.82 4.27
N SER A 645 26.26 56.49 5.27
CA SER A 645 27.21 55.92 6.22
C SER A 645 26.61 54.82 7.09
N VAL A 646 25.38 54.97 7.60
CA VAL A 646 24.74 53.96 8.47
C VAL A 646 24.51 52.66 7.72
N THR A 647 23.92 52.74 6.52
CA THR A 647 23.66 51.57 5.67
C THR A 647 24.97 50.89 5.24
N SER A 648 25.99 51.66 4.87
CA SER A 648 27.31 51.15 4.47
C SER A 648 28.08 50.49 5.62
N ARG A 649 28.10 51.12 6.81
CA ARG A 649 28.71 50.56 8.04
C ARG A 649 27.99 49.28 8.47
N PHE A 650 26.66 49.27 8.43
CA PHE A 650 25.88 48.07 8.70
C PHE A 650 26.18 46.97 7.68
N GLU A 651 26.22 47.29 6.38
CA GLU A 651 26.53 46.34 5.32
C GLU A 651 27.89 45.68 5.53
N GLN A 652 28.92 46.46 5.89
CA GLN A 652 30.25 45.94 6.20
C GLN A 652 30.21 44.96 7.38
N GLY A 653 29.55 45.33 8.49
CA GLY A 653 29.42 44.47 9.67
C GLY A 653 28.59 43.21 9.41
N TRP A 654 27.53 43.34 8.61
CA TRP A 654 26.66 42.25 8.19
C TRP A 654 27.38 41.24 7.30
N GLU A 655 28.08 41.71 6.26
CA GLU A 655 28.85 40.84 5.36
C GLU A 655 30.02 40.17 6.08
N GLN A 656 30.71 40.85 7.02
CA GLN A 656 31.74 40.21 7.85
C GLN A 656 31.19 39.08 8.72
N CYS A 657 29.93 39.17 9.17
CA CYS A 657 29.29 38.15 10.01
C CYS A 657 28.69 37.00 9.18
N MET A 658 27.92 37.30 8.14
CA MET A 658 27.08 36.33 7.43
C MET A 658 27.77 35.68 6.24
N ARG A 659 28.66 36.39 5.53
CA ARG A 659 29.35 35.85 4.33
C ARG A 659 30.18 34.60 4.62
N PRO A 660 30.96 34.53 5.73
CA PRO A 660 31.72 33.32 6.04
C PRO A 660 30.81 32.13 6.35
N LEU A 661 29.69 32.36 7.05
CA LEU A 661 28.72 31.32 7.39
C LEU A 661 28.02 30.79 6.13
N HIS A 662 27.58 31.68 5.25
CA HIS A 662 26.98 31.33 3.96
C HIS A 662 27.88 30.44 3.08
N ARG A 663 29.21 30.63 3.13
CA ARG A 663 30.15 29.84 2.33
C ARG A 663 30.25 28.39 2.79
N VAL A 664 30.03 28.15 4.08
CA VAL A 664 30.25 26.84 4.71
C VAL A 664 28.94 26.09 4.88
N MET A 665 27.83 26.78 5.14
CA MET A 665 26.52 26.17 5.40
C MET A 665 25.79 25.71 4.13
N THR A 666 24.94 24.68 4.24
CA THR A 666 23.96 24.36 3.19
C THR A 666 22.91 25.47 3.05
N SER A 667 22.29 25.54 1.87
CA SER A 667 21.27 26.56 1.56
C SER A 667 20.11 26.54 2.57
N GLN A 668 19.55 25.36 2.89
CA GLN A 668 18.43 25.25 3.83
C GLN A 668 18.81 25.71 5.24
N CYS A 669 19.98 25.29 5.75
CA CYS A 669 20.46 25.69 7.06
C CYS A 669 20.75 27.20 7.12
N TYR A 670 21.30 27.77 6.04
CA TYR A 670 21.59 29.20 5.97
C TYR A 670 20.31 30.04 5.94
N THR A 671 19.31 29.67 5.15
CA THR A 671 18.02 30.38 5.10
C THR A 671 17.33 30.37 6.47
N ALA A 672 17.39 29.25 7.20
CA ALA A 672 16.88 29.18 8.58
C ALA A 672 17.63 30.12 9.53
N LEU A 673 18.96 30.17 9.46
CA LEU A 673 19.78 31.08 10.25
C LEU A 673 19.52 32.56 9.90
N LEU A 674 19.36 32.85 8.60
CA LEU A 674 19.06 34.19 8.09
C LEU A 674 17.70 34.68 8.60
N ALA A 675 16.68 33.82 8.63
CA ALA A 675 15.36 34.15 9.18
C ALA A 675 15.44 34.54 10.67
N LEU A 676 16.22 33.81 11.47
CA LEU A 676 16.46 34.14 12.88
C LEU A 676 17.19 35.48 13.04
N ALA A 677 18.20 35.73 12.21
CA ALA A 677 18.95 36.99 12.21
C ALA A 677 18.06 38.18 11.79
N ALA A 678 17.25 38.03 10.74
CA ALA A 678 16.31 39.03 10.27
C ALA A 678 15.25 39.36 11.33
N ALA A 679 14.66 38.34 11.99
CA ALA A 679 13.69 38.55 13.06
C ALA A 679 14.29 39.31 14.26
N HIS A 680 15.54 38.99 14.64
CA HIS A 680 16.23 39.71 15.71
C HIS A 680 16.55 41.15 15.34
N LEU A 681 16.97 41.39 14.09
CA LEU A 681 17.19 42.74 13.57
C LEU A 681 15.92 43.55 13.54
N ALA A 682 14.80 42.99 13.08
CA ALA A 682 13.50 43.65 13.08
C ALA A 682 13.15 44.11 14.51
N GLN A 683 13.22 43.21 15.49
CA GLN A 683 12.99 43.57 16.91
C GLN A 683 13.95 44.63 17.44
N ALA A 684 15.22 44.61 17.01
CA ALA A 684 16.21 45.60 17.44
C ALA A 684 15.91 46.99 16.84
N LEU A 685 15.49 47.04 15.58
CA LEU A 685 15.05 48.26 14.89
C LEU A 685 13.75 48.79 15.50
N GLU A 686 12.75 47.94 15.77
CA GLU A 686 11.51 48.34 16.46
C GLU A 686 11.82 48.97 17.83
N LYS A 687 12.63 48.29 18.65
CA LYS A 687 13.01 48.81 19.97
C LYS A 687 13.76 50.13 19.88
N ARG A 688 14.65 50.28 18.89
CA ARG A 688 15.34 51.57 18.68
C ARG A 688 14.36 52.65 18.23
N PHE A 689 13.48 52.35 17.29
CA PHE A 689 12.43 53.27 16.83
C PHE A 689 11.63 53.81 18.02
N TRP A 690 11.15 52.93 18.90
CA TRP A 690 10.44 53.34 20.11
C TRP A 690 11.32 54.16 21.06
N ASN A 691 12.60 53.82 21.24
CA ASN A 691 13.50 54.59 22.12
C ASN A 691 13.81 56.02 21.63
N HIS A 692 13.59 56.32 20.35
CA HIS A 692 13.74 57.68 19.80
C HIS A 692 12.53 58.60 20.08
N THR A 693 11.63 58.21 21.01
CA THR A 693 10.45 59.01 21.36
C THR A 693 10.84 60.46 21.69
N LYS A 694 10.29 61.42 20.93
CA LYS A 694 10.40 62.89 21.13
C LYS A 694 11.63 63.62 20.55
N ARG A 695 12.39 63.01 19.63
CA ARG A 695 13.59 63.63 19.05
C ARG A 695 13.78 63.35 17.55
N ILE A 696 12.70 63.34 16.76
CA ILE A 696 12.81 63.13 15.31
C ILE A 696 12.16 64.32 14.61
N SER A 697 12.94 65.07 13.82
CA SER A 697 12.44 66.13 12.92
C SER A 697 11.92 65.53 11.61
N GLU A 698 11.15 66.28 10.81
CA GLU A 698 10.65 65.81 9.49
C GLU A 698 11.79 65.37 8.55
N LEU A 699 12.89 66.14 8.48
CA LEU A 699 14.09 65.75 7.74
C LEU A 699 14.79 64.54 8.37
N GLY A 700 14.73 64.40 9.70
CA GLY A 700 15.22 63.23 10.44
C GLY A 700 14.43 61.96 10.13
N LEU A 701 13.13 62.09 9.86
CA LEU A 701 12.26 60.97 9.49
C LEU A 701 12.59 60.41 8.10
N ILE A 702 12.81 61.28 7.12
CA ILE A 702 13.24 60.88 5.76
C ILE A 702 14.60 60.15 5.82
N ARG A 703 15.53 60.65 6.65
CA ARG A 703 16.83 59.99 6.87
C ARG A 703 16.66 58.61 7.53
N LEU A 704 15.79 58.50 8.54
CA LEU A 704 15.50 57.26 9.24
C LEU A 704 14.85 56.21 8.32
N GLU A 705 13.88 56.61 7.50
CA GLU A 705 13.23 55.74 6.52
C GLU A 705 14.24 55.18 5.52
N ARG A 706 15.14 56.03 5.01
CA ARG A 706 16.18 55.61 4.09
C ARG A 706 17.17 54.63 4.73
N ASP A 707 17.60 54.89 5.96
CA ASP A 707 18.52 54.01 6.69
C ASP A 707 17.90 52.65 7.01
N TYR A 708 16.65 52.63 7.47
CA TYR A 708 15.95 51.38 7.79
C TYR A 708 15.64 50.59 6.53
N SER A 709 15.19 51.26 5.46
CA SER A 709 14.96 50.63 4.14
C SER A 709 16.28 50.10 3.54
N GLY A 710 17.39 50.82 3.74
CA GLY A 710 18.73 50.40 3.37
C GLY A 710 19.17 49.13 4.09
N ILE A 711 19.00 49.08 5.43
CA ILE A 711 19.28 47.90 6.25
C ILE A 711 18.41 46.70 5.82
N ILE A 712 17.11 46.91 5.61
CA ILE A 712 16.19 45.87 5.11
C ILE A 712 16.65 45.38 3.73
N GLY A 713 17.08 46.30 2.86
CA GLY A 713 17.63 45.99 1.54
C GLY A 713 18.89 45.14 1.60
N VAL A 714 19.82 45.41 2.53
CA VAL A 714 21.05 44.64 2.74
C VAL A 714 20.73 43.20 3.19
N VAL A 715 19.84 43.03 4.17
CA VAL A 715 19.45 41.70 4.67
C VAL A 715 18.71 40.88 3.62
N ALA A 716 17.79 41.53 2.88
CA ALA A 716 16.99 40.91 1.83
C ALA A 716 17.71 40.73 0.50
N ARG A 717 18.97 41.19 0.37
CA ARG A 717 19.72 41.15 -0.89
C ARG A 717 19.90 39.73 -1.43
N ARG A 718 19.99 38.73 -0.54
CA ARG A 718 20.21 37.32 -0.92
C ARG A 718 18.92 36.49 -0.93
N ASP A 719 18.10 36.63 0.10
CA ASP A 719 16.79 35.96 0.20
C ASP A 719 15.70 37.00 0.42
N TYR A 720 14.83 37.18 -0.58
CA TYR A 720 13.73 38.15 -0.54
C TYR A 720 12.72 37.86 0.58
N SER A 721 12.57 36.59 0.96
CA SER A 721 11.69 36.14 2.06
C SER A 721 12.05 36.79 3.40
N ALA A 722 13.31 37.20 3.61
CA ALA A 722 13.73 37.89 4.82
C ALA A 722 13.00 39.22 5.07
N ARG A 723 12.44 39.87 4.02
CA ARG A 723 11.60 41.07 4.16
C ARG A 723 10.36 40.84 5.01
N GLN A 724 9.82 39.62 5.04
CA GLN A 724 8.63 39.29 5.82
C GLN A 724 8.85 39.54 7.33
N ALA A 725 10.08 39.36 7.83
CA ALA A 725 10.41 39.65 9.22
C ALA A 725 10.31 41.15 9.58
N PHE A 726 10.43 42.04 8.58
CA PHE A 726 10.45 43.49 8.78
C PHE A 726 9.11 44.17 8.49
N VAL A 727 8.04 43.42 8.20
CA VAL A 727 6.72 43.98 7.84
C VAL A 727 6.23 44.99 8.89
N ARG A 728 6.39 44.69 10.18
CA ARG A 728 6.03 45.61 11.27
C ARG A 728 6.86 46.90 11.22
N VAL A 729 8.19 46.79 11.08
CA VAL A 729 9.09 47.94 10.95
C VAL A 729 8.73 48.79 9.73
N SER A 730 8.47 48.17 8.58
CA SER A 730 8.04 48.87 7.37
C SER A 730 6.71 49.58 7.56
N GLN A 731 5.73 48.93 8.21
CA GLN A 731 4.44 49.57 8.54
C GLN A 731 4.61 50.74 9.53
N MET A 732 5.53 50.63 10.49
CA MET A 732 5.85 51.74 11.40
C MET A 732 6.39 52.95 10.63
N LEU A 733 7.33 52.74 9.70
CA LEU A 733 7.87 53.82 8.86
C LEU A 733 6.79 54.47 7.98
N VAL A 734 5.93 53.65 7.36
CA VAL A 734 4.81 54.15 6.55
C VAL A 734 3.87 55.02 7.39
N ILE A 735 3.44 54.55 8.57
CA ILE A 735 2.52 55.31 9.42
C ILE A 735 3.11 56.66 9.83
N VAL A 736 4.41 56.68 10.08
CA VAL A 736 5.09 57.86 10.58
C VAL A 736 5.31 58.87 9.45
N ASN A 737 5.45 58.42 8.20
CA ASN A 737 5.64 59.26 7.00
C ASN A 737 4.34 59.67 6.28
N LEU A 738 3.15 59.23 6.74
CA LEU A 738 1.86 59.66 6.18
C LEU A 738 1.67 61.17 6.31
N GLU A 739 1.01 61.79 5.33
CA GLU A 739 0.55 63.18 5.44
C GLU A 739 -0.62 63.28 6.45
N ASP A 740 -0.85 64.46 7.03
CA ASP A 740 -1.89 64.65 8.04
C ASP A 740 -3.30 64.34 7.50
N ASP A 741 -3.57 64.72 6.25
CA ASP A 741 -4.84 64.44 5.57
C ASP A 741 -5.04 62.91 5.35
N GLU A 742 -4.01 62.20 4.91
CA GLU A 742 -4.03 60.74 4.71
C GLU A 742 -4.20 59.98 6.03
N TRP A 743 -3.65 60.51 7.12
CA TRP A 743 -3.80 59.96 8.46
C TRP A 743 -5.21 60.14 9.03
N GLU A 744 -5.86 61.28 8.76
CA GLU A 744 -7.28 61.49 9.11
C GLU A 744 -8.20 60.54 8.33
N GLU A 745 -7.91 60.30 7.05
CA GLU A 745 -8.62 59.29 6.25
C GLU A 745 -8.46 57.87 6.81
N LEU A 746 -7.24 57.48 7.22
CA LEU A 746 -6.97 56.18 7.84
C LEU A 746 -7.68 56.01 9.20
N LYS A 747 -7.75 57.06 10.02
CA LYS A 747 -8.53 57.04 11.28
C LYS A 747 -10.02 56.86 11.01
N HIS A 748 -10.57 57.61 10.06
CA HIS A 748 -11.98 57.55 9.72
C HIS A 748 -12.38 56.26 8.99
N ALA A 749 -11.46 55.64 8.25
CA ALA A 749 -11.66 54.32 7.66
C ALA A 749 -11.81 53.23 8.73
N GLY A 750 -10.99 53.28 9.78
CA GLY A 750 -11.06 52.36 10.93
C GLY A 750 -12.34 52.49 11.77
N GLU A 751 -12.92 53.69 11.87
CA GLU A 751 -14.15 53.94 12.65
C GLU A 751 -15.43 53.52 11.92
N ARG A 752 -15.44 53.46 10.58
CA ARG A 752 -16.63 53.14 9.78
C ARG A 752 -16.79 51.66 9.43
N GLY A 753 -15.91 50.78 9.93
CA GLY A 753 -15.97 49.34 9.63
C GLY A 753 -15.79 49.01 8.14
N HIS A 754 -15.27 49.95 7.34
CA HIS A 754 -14.86 49.68 5.98
C HIS A 754 -13.50 49.00 6.02
N SER A 755 -13.36 47.88 5.30
CA SER A 755 -12.11 47.14 5.17
C SER A 755 -10.98 48.10 4.83
N ASP A 756 -10.00 48.22 5.75
CA ASP A 756 -8.72 48.88 5.52
C ASP A 756 -8.27 48.55 4.09
N GLN A 757 -8.05 49.59 3.28
CA GLN A 757 -7.81 49.50 1.84
C GLN A 757 -6.70 48.49 1.49
N GLY A 758 -7.01 47.22 1.27
CA GLY A 758 -6.10 46.16 0.78
C GLY A 758 -4.86 45.84 1.64
N VAL A 759 -4.56 46.59 2.70
CA VAL A 759 -3.37 46.44 3.54
C VAL A 759 -3.71 45.63 4.79
N VAL A 760 -3.09 44.44 4.91
CA VAL A 760 -3.16 43.64 6.13
C VAL A 760 -2.20 44.23 7.16
N TRP A 761 -2.75 45.00 8.10
CA TRP A 761 -1.98 45.61 9.17
C TRP A 761 -1.61 44.60 10.26
N VAL A 762 -0.35 44.61 10.67
CA VAL A 762 0.18 43.80 11.78
C VAL A 762 0.22 44.61 13.09
N LEU A 763 0.10 45.93 13.01
CA LEU A 763 0.10 46.87 14.14
C LEU A 763 -1.32 47.16 14.64
N ASP A 764 -1.49 47.17 15.97
CA ASP A 764 -2.76 47.49 16.62
C ASP A 764 -3.08 48.98 16.55
N GLN A 765 -4.37 49.35 16.56
CA GLN A 765 -4.79 50.74 16.40
C GLN A 765 -4.22 51.70 17.46
N GLU A 766 -4.04 51.22 18.70
CA GLU A 766 -3.36 51.98 19.77
C GLU A 766 -1.87 52.21 19.48
N GLU A 767 -1.18 51.19 18.92
CA GLU A 767 0.22 51.31 18.49
C GLU A 767 0.35 52.33 17.35
N ARG A 768 -0.58 52.34 16.39
CA ARG A 768 -0.59 53.32 15.28
C ARG A 768 -0.74 54.75 15.79
N VAL A 769 -1.65 54.98 16.73
CA VAL A 769 -1.84 56.31 17.35
C VAL A 769 -0.63 56.73 18.19
N ALA A 770 0.02 55.78 18.87
CA ALA A 770 1.24 56.05 19.63
C ALA A 770 2.42 56.42 18.71
N LEU A 771 2.55 55.77 17.53
CA LEU A 771 3.58 56.08 16.54
C LEU A 771 3.47 57.50 16.00
N ARG A 772 2.26 57.99 15.70
CA ARG A 772 2.08 59.36 15.18
C ARG A 772 2.46 60.45 16.19
N LYS A 773 2.37 60.16 17.50
CA LYS A 773 2.77 61.08 18.57
C LYS A 773 4.29 61.22 18.74
N ILE A 774 5.08 60.45 17.99
CA ILE A 774 6.56 60.45 18.07
C ILE A 774 7.18 61.59 17.25
N VAL A 775 6.53 61.97 16.15
CA VAL A 775 6.94 63.08 15.27
C VAL A 775 6.38 64.38 15.84
N LYS A 776 7.19 65.44 15.78
CA LYS A 776 6.85 66.77 16.29
C LYS A 776 7.04 67.82 15.23
#